data_AF-A0A8H4Q5I5-F1
#
_entry.id   AF-A0A8H4Q5I5-F1
#
_cell.length_a   1.000
_cell.length_b   1.000
_cell.length_c   1.000
_cell.angle_alpha   90.00
_cell.angle_beta   90.00
_cell.angle_gamma   90.00
#
_symmetry.space_group_name_H-M   'P 1'
#
loop_
_entity.id
_entity.type
_entity.pdbx_description
1 polymer ?
#
loop_
_entity_poly.entity_id
_entity_poly.type
_entity_poly.pdbx_seq_one_letter_code
_entity_poly.pdbx_strand_id
1 'polypeptide(L)'
;MESLKIHNSLQPGSPVPFKPIEAGKVSWYACGPTVYDKSHLGHARNYVSTDIIRRILMHYFGFRVRFVMNMTDVDDKIIIKARRQRLLELEKKKTHSLQDLRALAVAAFQAYAKSNLPLLTADDNQLDEKNYTARRDAAYEKVLAGSTLSGEGKPGDGEAKIKMHLGNMDAAARALADDAVFPGADEVLLPYLDSLYKETIDTRDQSMFTDLTKSMEDLFTQDMDNLNVLRPDVITRVTEYMPQIVKFVEQIVDKGFAYEAQGSVYFDIAAFEKAGNKYARLRPDGRNDKSLQDEGEGSLSKNLAGKKGAGDFALWKRSKAGEPFWTSKWGDGRPGWHIECSVMASDILGSRMDIHSGGIDLAFPHHDNELAQSEAFFCEGGEHTWVNYFLHMGHLSISGSKMSKSLKNFQTIQDALATSYTARSMRIVFLMGKWNDGVEISPDMRAQADNWEATISNFFTNTKAWLAEADDKPKPIDNGVKNLSLDDNKLMADLDQAKDEVESALLNSFDTPRAMLVMLKLVNSTNAQLKDRQGAIDLSQVEAIARWITKMVGIFGLDANAQPPYDGLGWVSSLAADVDAETAVRPYAAVLDRVRADVTSLSLSNDGLSTLVAVDPSAESRAAAEEGTRDIEKLALPYLRAVSHIRDELRRTLSTQPPTTKKQVLSLTDAIRDDHLSRLGVYLDDRPDSQPALIKFVPAADLLAAREEKAAREADKARQKEEARLAREKADKEARDKARVPPEDMFRGDERYGEWDGQGLPTRMRDGSDVPKSQMKALKKMWEKQKRVHEELKAKGGL
;
A
#
# COMPACT_ATOMS: atom_id res chain seq x y z
N MET A 1 27.82 22.91 6.93
CA MET A 1 26.47 22.35 6.89
C MET A 1 25.51 23.52 6.95
N GLU A 2 24.85 23.83 5.84
CA GLU A 2 23.63 24.64 5.91
C GLU A 2 22.67 23.96 6.90
N SER A 3 22.05 24.73 7.79
CA SER A 3 21.23 24.15 8.86
C SER A 3 19.98 23.52 8.25
N LEU A 4 19.82 22.20 8.40
CA LEU A 4 18.57 21.47 8.12
C LEU A 4 17.37 22.32 8.56
N LYS A 5 16.38 22.50 7.68
CA LYS A 5 15.13 23.17 8.02
C LYS A 5 14.01 22.15 8.02
N ILE A 6 13.07 22.27 8.94
CA ILE A 6 11.93 21.35 9.04
C ILE A 6 10.62 22.11 9.20
N HIS A 7 9.54 21.59 8.63
CA HIS A 7 8.21 22.06 8.99
C HIS A 7 7.97 21.81 10.48
N ASN A 8 7.45 22.83 11.16
CA ASN A 8 7.10 22.76 12.57
C ASN A 8 5.66 23.26 12.72
N SER A 9 4.76 22.42 13.21
CA SER A 9 3.36 22.82 13.38
C SER A 9 3.16 23.93 14.43
N LEU A 10 4.14 24.20 15.29
CA LEU A 10 4.12 25.39 16.16
C LEU A 10 4.40 26.70 15.40
N GLN A 11 5.00 26.62 14.21
CA GLN A 11 5.34 27.75 13.34
C GLN A 11 4.84 27.44 11.92
N PRO A 12 3.52 27.52 11.67
CA PRO A 12 2.95 27.18 10.38
C PRO A 12 3.51 28.06 9.27
N GLY A 13 3.73 27.46 8.09
CA GLY A 13 4.35 28.12 6.94
C GLY A 13 5.62 27.43 6.50
N SER A 14 6.61 28.21 6.06
CA SER A 14 7.87 27.70 5.53
C SER A 14 8.69 26.95 6.60
N PRO A 15 9.49 25.94 6.21
CA PRO A 15 10.38 25.22 7.12
C PRO A 15 11.31 26.14 7.93
N VAL A 16 11.49 25.81 9.20
CA VAL A 16 12.29 26.58 10.17
C VAL A 16 13.61 25.85 10.48
N PRO A 17 14.70 26.56 10.84
CA PRO A 17 15.96 25.91 11.19
C PRO A 17 15.81 24.87 12.32
N PHE A 18 16.31 23.67 12.08
CA PHE A 18 16.38 22.59 13.06
C PHE A 18 17.68 22.70 13.86
N LYS A 19 17.53 22.87 15.18
CA LYS A 19 18.63 22.91 16.13
C LYS A 19 18.30 21.98 17.29
N PRO A 20 18.95 20.82 17.41
CA PRO A 20 18.72 19.94 18.53
C PRO A 20 19.18 20.58 19.85
N ILE A 21 18.59 20.16 20.95
CA ILE A 21 18.93 20.56 22.32
C ILE A 21 20.39 20.22 22.61
N GLU A 22 20.80 19.00 22.25
CA GLU A 22 22.19 18.55 22.32
C GLU A 22 22.74 18.30 20.90
N ALA A 23 23.89 18.89 20.57
CA ALA A 23 24.48 18.76 19.24
C ALA A 23 24.68 17.27 18.86
N GLY A 24 24.15 16.89 17.69
CA GLY A 24 24.27 15.52 17.15
C GLY A 24 23.37 14.47 17.82
N LYS A 25 22.50 14.85 18.77
CA LYS A 25 21.49 13.94 19.36
C LYS A 25 20.09 14.50 19.16
N VAL A 26 19.10 13.63 19.01
CA VAL A 26 17.69 14.01 18.83
C VAL A 26 16.83 13.15 19.75
N SER A 27 16.12 13.79 20.67
CA SER A 27 15.08 13.21 21.51
C SER A 27 13.73 13.30 20.79
N TRP A 28 13.10 12.16 20.51
CA TRP A 28 11.89 12.10 19.70
C TRP A 28 10.83 11.22 20.36
N TYR A 29 9.66 11.78 20.68
CA TYR A 29 8.47 11.03 21.07
C TYR A 29 7.41 11.01 19.96
N ALA A 30 6.86 9.85 19.64
CA ALA A 30 5.76 9.71 18.68
C ALA A 30 4.53 9.08 19.36
N CYS A 31 3.35 9.67 19.16
CA CYS A 31 2.11 9.04 19.61
C CYS A 31 1.88 7.74 18.84
N GLY A 32 1.74 6.64 19.57
CA GLY A 32 1.44 5.33 19.00
C GLY A 32 -0.05 5.01 18.95
N PRO A 33 -0.42 3.76 18.62
CA PRO A 33 -1.80 3.39 18.36
C PRO A 33 -2.60 3.16 19.64
N THR A 34 -3.90 3.39 19.56
CA THR A 34 -4.87 2.77 20.48
C THR A 34 -5.06 1.31 20.09
N VAL A 35 -4.59 0.39 20.93
CA VAL A 35 -4.52 -1.05 20.65
C VAL A 35 -5.86 -1.76 20.91
N TYR A 36 -6.92 -1.31 20.24
CA TYR A 36 -8.25 -1.91 20.31
C TYR A 36 -8.64 -2.67 19.03
N ASP A 37 -7.98 -2.42 17.90
CA ASP A 37 -8.34 -3.00 16.61
C ASP A 37 -7.18 -2.97 15.62
N LYS A 38 -7.27 -3.80 14.58
CA LYS A 38 -6.25 -3.93 13.51
C LYS A 38 -5.84 -2.58 12.91
N SER A 39 -4.59 -2.52 12.45
CA SER A 39 -4.04 -1.34 11.79
C SER A 39 -4.52 -1.23 10.34
N HIS A 40 -4.52 -0.01 9.82
CA HIS A 40 -5.01 0.30 8.47
C HIS A 40 -4.03 1.22 7.75
N LEU A 41 -4.24 1.47 6.44
CA LEU A 41 -3.28 2.26 5.66
C LEU A 41 -3.05 3.69 6.19
N GLY A 42 -4.03 4.32 6.85
CA GLY A 42 -3.77 5.58 7.57
C GLY A 42 -2.69 5.47 8.66
N HIS A 43 -2.65 4.36 9.39
CA HIS A 43 -1.56 4.06 10.33
C HIS A 43 -0.25 3.81 9.57
N ALA A 44 -0.28 3.05 8.47
CA ALA A 44 0.89 2.83 7.63
C ALA A 44 1.49 4.17 7.15
N ARG A 45 0.65 5.09 6.66
CA ARG A 45 1.07 6.43 6.24
C ARG A 45 1.80 7.17 7.36
N ASN A 46 1.25 7.17 8.57
CA ASN A 46 1.85 7.83 9.73
C ASN A 46 3.22 7.22 10.08
N TYR A 47 3.26 5.91 10.36
CA TYR A 47 4.45 5.26 10.91
C TYR A 47 5.56 5.04 9.88
N VAL A 48 5.22 4.75 8.61
CA VAL A 48 6.22 4.63 7.55
C VAL A 48 6.84 5.99 7.22
N SER A 49 6.06 7.08 7.19
CA SER A 49 6.62 8.42 6.97
C SER A 49 7.50 8.86 8.13
N THR A 50 7.11 8.54 9.36
CA THR A 50 7.94 8.75 10.56
C THR A 50 9.27 8.01 10.45
N ASP A 51 9.22 6.73 10.05
CA ASP A 51 10.41 5.89 9.86
C ASP A 51 11.35 6.44 8.77
N ILE A 52 10.80 6.88 7.63
CA ILE A 52 11.59 7.51 6.56
C ILE A 52 12.35 8.73 7.10
N ILE A 53 11.67 9.62 7.83
CA ILE A 53 12.30 10.81 8.40
C ILE A 53 13.36 10.42 9.45
N ARG A 54 13.06 9.43 10.31
CA ARG A 54 13.99 8.88 11.30
C ARG A 54 15.25 8.34 10.64
N ARG A 55 15.12 7.55 9.57
CA ARG A 55 16.25 7.01 8.81
C ARG A 55 17.05 8.09 8.11
N ILE A 56 16.41 9.13 7.56
CA ILE A 56 17.13 10.28 6.97
C ILE A 56 17.95 11.01 8.05
N LEU A 57 17.35 11.30 9.20
CA LEU A 57 18.08 11.91 10.33
C LEU A 57 19.28 11.05 10.77
N MET A 58 19.10 9.75 10.89
CA MET A 58 20.14 8.83 11.38
C MET A 58 21.25 8.57 10.36
N HIS A 59 20.90 8.27 9.11
CA HIS A 59 21.82 7.69 8.13
C HIS A 59 22.25 8.66 7.03
N TYR A 60 21.51 9.75 6.81
CA TYR A 60 21.92 10.83 5.92
C TYR A 60 22.59 11.96 6.70
N PHE A 61 21.94 12.47 7.75
CA PHE A 61 22.45 13.58 8.57
C PHE A 61 23.30 13.15 9.77
N GLY A 62 23.36 11.85 10.09
CA GLY A 62 24.25 11.32 11.14
C GLY A 62 23.82 11.61 12.58
N PHE A 63 22.55 11.96 12.82
CA PHE A 63 22.05 12.20 14.18
C PHE A 63 21.89 10.89 14.95
N ARG A 64 22.22 10.93 16.25
CA ARG A 64 21.83 9.88 17.20
C ARG A 64 20.42 10.14 17.70
N VAL A 65 19.44 9.45 17.13
CA VAL A 65 18.03 9.58 17.50
C VAL A 65 17.70 8.62 18.65
N ARG A 66 17.09 9.13 19.72
CA ARG A 66 16.40 8.34 20.74
C ARG A 66 14.90 8.47 20.51
N PHE A 67 14.29 7.42 19.97
CA PHE A 67 12.90 7.38 19.54
C PHE A 67 12.04 6.60 20.52
N VAL A 68 11.03 7.25 21.08
CA VAL A 68 10.09 6.72 22.08
C VAL A 68 8.69 6.72 21.48
N MET A 69 7.93 5.66 21.72
CA MET A 69 6.56 5.56 21.26
C MET A 69 5.70 4.88 22.31
N ASN A 70 4.50 5.39 22.58
CA ASN A 70 3.58 4.72 23.49
C ASN A 70 2.69 3.69 22.79
N MET A 71 2.05 2.84 23.59
CA MET A 71 0.85 2.10 23.22
C MET A 71 -0.27 2.57 24.14
N THR A 72 -1.35 3.08 23.58
CA THR A 72 -2.55 3.44 24.37
C THR A 72 -3.34 2.17 24.62
N ASP A 73 -3.12 1.56 25.80
CA ASP A 73 -3.77 0.35 26.29
C ASP A 73 -4.89 0.64 27.32
N VAL A 74 -5.20 1.92 27.55
CA VAL A 74 -6.38 2.40 28.29
C VAL A 74 -7.11 3.42 27.43
N ASP A 75 -8.31 3.09 26.95
CA ASP A 75 -9.16 4.01 26.19
C ASP A 75 -10.61 3.55 26.22
N ASP A 76 -11.55 4.49 26.03
CA ASP A 76 -12.99 4.19 25.98
C ASP A 76 -13.31 3.13 24.91
N LYS A 77 -12.62 3.13 23.75
CA LYS A 77 -12.83 2.13 22.68
C LYS A 77 -12.39 0.73 23.11
N ILE A 78 -11.28 0.62 23.86
CA ILE A 78 -10.80 -0.64 24.43
C ILE A 78 -11.81 -1.17 25.44
N ILE A 79 -12.25 -0.30 26.36
CA ILE A 79 -13.20 -0.64 27.42
C ILE A 79 -14.49 -1.19 26.82
N ILE A 80 -15.07 -0.46 25.86
CA ILE A 80 -16.32 -0.85 25.21
C ILE A 80 -16.15 -2.17 24.45
N LYS A 81 -15.07 -2.33 23.67
CA LYS A 81 -14.87 -3.53 22.85
C LYS A 81 -14.64 -4.77 23.72
N ALA A 82 -13.73 -4.69 24.70
CA ALA A 82 -13.44 -5.79 25.60
C ALA A 82 -14.67 -6.21 26.41
N ARG A 83 -15.40 -5.24 26.99
CA ARG A 83 -16.60 -5.53 27.79
C ARG A 83 -17.72 -6.15 26.95
N ARG A 84 -17.97 -5.62 25.75
CA ARG A 84 -18.96 -6.18 24.82
C ARG A 84 -18.62 -7.61 24.44
N GLN A 85 -17.37 -7.88 24.07
CA GLN A 85 -16.94 -9.23 23.75
C GLN A 85 -17.12 -10.15 24.94
N ARG A 86 -16.70 -9.72 26.15
CA ARG A 86 -16.86 -10.51 27.36
C ARG A 86 -18.32 -10.85 27.66
N LEU A 87 -19.22 -9.87 27.53
CA LEU A 87 -20.65 -10.08 27.73
C LEU A 87 -21.24 -11.07 26.71
N LEU A 88 -20.85 -10.95 25.43
CA LEU A 88 -21.26 -11.90 24.40
C LEU A 88 -20.75 -13.32 24.68
N GLU A 89 -19.49 -13.48 25.10
CA GLU A 89 -18.94 -14.79 25.48
C GLU A 89 -19.65 -15.39 26.70
N LEU A 90 -20.04 -14.58 27.67
CA LEU A 90 -20.85 -15.02 28.81
C LEU A 90 -22.26 -15.43 28.36
N GLU A 91 -22.87 -14.69 27.43
CA GLU A 91 -24.19 -15.00 26.88
C GLU A 91 -24.19 -16.31 26.09
N LYS A 92 -23.16 -16.54 25.27
CA LYS A 92 -22.96 -17.78 24.50
C LYS A 92 -22.79 -19.03 25.37
N LYS A 93 -22.35 -18.86 26.62
CA LYS A 93 -22.20 -19.96 27.60
C LYS A 93 -23.48 -20.31 28.34
N LYS A 94 -24.53 -19.49 28.25
CA LYS A 94 -25.82 -19.78 28.86
C LYS A 94 -26.57 -20.84 28.04
N THR A 95 -27.32 -21.68 28.72
CA THR A 95 -28.27 -22.57 28.07
C THR A 95 -29.52 -21.78 27.69
N HIS A 96 -29.78 -21.63 26.40
CA HIS A 96 -30.97 -20.95 25.88
C HIS A 96 -31.94 -21.96 25.27
N SER A 97 -33.25 -21.75 25.47
CA SER A 97 -34.23 -22.34 24.55
C SER A 97 -34.17 -21.61 23.20
N LEU A 98 -34.58 -22.26 22.11
CA LEU A 98 -34.63 -21.61 20.79
C LEU A 98 -35.52 -20.36 20.80
N GLN A 99 -36.61 -20.39 21.57
CA GLN A 99 -37.54 -19.27 21.71
C GLN A 99 -36.89 -18.09 22.44
N ASP A 100 -36.18 -18.34 23.53
CA ASP A 100 -35.52 -17.28 24.32
C ASP A 100 -34.37 -16.64 23.53
N LEU A 101 -33.57 -17.45 22.84
CA LEU A 101 -32.46 -16.96 22.02
C LEU A 101 -32.97 -16.10 20.86
N ARG A 102 -34.06 -16.53 20.21
CA ARG A 102 -34.72 -15.75 19.17
C ARG A 102 -35.27 -14.44 19.71
N ALA A 103 -35.95 -14.46 20.86
CA ALA A 103 -36.50 -13.26 21.49
C ALA A 103 -35.39 -12.25 21.84
N LEU A 104 -34.27 -12.74 22.38
CA LEU A 104 -33.08 -11.93 22.65
C LEU A 104 -32.53 -11.28 21.38
N ALA A 105 -32.38 -12.06 20.31
CA ALA A 105 -31.86 -11.58 19.03
C ALA A 105 -32.77 -10.54 18.36
N VAL A 106 -34.10 -10.75 18.39
CA VAL A 106 -35.08 -9.78 17.88
C VAL A 106 -35.04 -8.47 18.68
N ALA A 107 -34.94 -8.54 20.01
CA ALA A 107 -34.82 -7.34 20.84
C ALA A 107 -33.52 -6.56 20.54
N ALA A 108 -32.41 -7.27 20.36
CA ALA A 108 -31.13 -6.67 19.97
C ALA A 108 -31.20 -6.03 18.57
N PHE A 109 -31.81 -6.72 17.61
CA PHE A 109 -32.05 -6.23 16.25
C PHE A 109 -32.84 -4.91 16.23
N GLN A 110 -33.93 -4.85 17.00
CA GLN A 110 -34.76 -3.65 17.13
C GLN A 110 -34.01 -2.50 17.82
N ALA A 111 -33.31 -2.78 18.92
CA ALA A 111 -32.53 -1.77 19.65
C ALA A 111 -31.39 -1.19 18.79
N TYR A 112 -30.74 -2.04 17.99
CA TYR A 112 -29.68 -1.65 17.08
C TYR A 112 -30.21 -0.76 15.95
N ALA A 113 -31.34 -1.13 15.34
CA ALA A 113 -32.00 -0.34 14.32
C ALA A 113 -32.40 1.05 14.85
N LYS A 114 -33.03 1.12 16.03
CA LYS A 114 -33.43 2.39 16.65
C LYS A 114 -32.25 3.34 16.88
N SER A 115 -31.09 2.79 17.26
CA SER A 115 -29.91 3.58 17.62
C SER A 115 -29.11 4.05 16.40
N ASN A 116 -29.05 3.24 15.35
CA ASN A 116 -28.13 3.46 14.22
C ASN A 116 -28.81 3.72 12.88
N LEU A 117 -30.07 3.30 12.73
CA LEU A 117 -30.85 3.35 11.49
C LEU A 117 -32.31 3.77 11.79
N PRO A 118 -32.54 4.93 12.42
CA PRO A 118 -33.83 5.31 13.00
C PRO A 118 -34.99 5.34 11.98
N LEU A 119 -34.71 5.51 10.68
CA LEU A 119 -35.75 5.45 9.63
C LEU A 119 -36.41 4.06 9.50
N LEU A 120 -35.77 2.99 9.95
CA LEU A 120 -36.39 1.65 9.98
C LEU A 120 -37.49 1.51 11.04
N THR A 121 -37.44 2.37 12.06
CA THR A 121 -38.31 2.32 13.24
C THR A 121 -39.30 3.50 13.27
N ALA A 122 -39.56 4.12 12.12
CA ALA A 122 -40.45 5.28 12.02
C ALA A 122 -41.95 4.90 12.12
N ASP A 123 -42.32 3.67 11.77
CA ASP A 123 -43.69 3.15 11.87
C ASP A 123 -43.92 2.45 13.23
N ASP A 124 -45.16 2.51 13.75
CA ASP A 124 -45.57 1.86 15.01
C ASP A 124 -45.51 0.31 14.98
N ASN A 125 -45.31 -0.29 13.81
CA ASN A 125 -45.20 -1.74 13.64
C ASN A 125 -43.80 -2.24 14.04
N GLN A 126 -43.72 -3.29 14.88
CA GLN A 126 -42.45 -3.90 15.29
C GLN A 126 -41.60 -4.37 14.10
N LEU A 127 -40.31 -4.02 14.13
CA LEU A 127 -39.31 -4.43 13.14
C LEU A 127 -38.85 -5.87 13.42
N ASP A 128 -38.87 -6.73 12.41
CA ASP A 128 -38.41 -8.13 12.49
C ASP A 128 -37.72 -8.57 11.18
N GLU A 129 -37.21 -9.79 11.12
CA GLU A 129 -36.52 -10.32 9.94
C GLU A 129 -37.42 -10.45 8.70
N LYS A 130 -38.74 -10.49 8.87
CA LYS A 130 -39.71 -10.69 7.78
C LYS A 130 -40.04 -9.37 7.08
N ASN A 131 -40.08 -8.27 7.82
CA ASN A 131 -40.40 -6.95 7.28
C ASN A 131 -39.17 -6.05 7.06
N TYR A 132 -37.99 -6.45 7.56
CA TYR A 132 -36.76 -5.66 7.49
C TYR A 132 -36.35 -5.30 6.06
N THR A 133 -36.27 -6.26 5.13
CA THR A 133 -35.79 -6.00 3.76
C THR A 133 -36.63 -4.95 3.05
N ALA A 134 -37.96 -5.06 3.15
CA ALA A 134 -38.87 -4.10 2.53
C ALA A 134 -38.71 -2.69 3.12
N ARG A 135 -38.57 -2.58 4.45
CA ARG A 135 -38.35 -1.28 5.12
C ARG A 135 -36.98 -0.69 4.82
N ARG A 136 -35.95 -1.53 4.78
CA ARG A 136 -34.58 -1.15 4.43
C ARG A 136 -34.55 -0.52 3.05
N ASP A 137 -35.12 -1.21 2.07
CA ASP A 137 -35.11 -0.75 0.69
C ASP A 137 -35.94 0.54 0.58
N ALA A 138 -37.11 0.62 1.21
CA ALA A 138 -37.91 1.86 1.21
C ALA A 138 -37.19 3.06 1.86
N ALA A 139 -36.46 2.85 2.97
CA ALA A 139 -35.82 3.94 3.72
C ALA A 139 -34.43 4.34 3.19
N TYR A 140 -33.67 3.40 2.61
CA TYR A 140 -32.25 3.59 2.28
C TYR A 140 -31.86 3.18 0.86
N GLU A 141 -32.81 2.97 -0.08
CA GLU A 141 -32.54 2.64 -1.49
C GLU A 141 -31.45 3.52 -2.11
N LYS A 142 -31.56 4.84 -1.93
CA LYS A 142 -30.58 5.80 -2.49
C LYS A 142 -29.17 5.56 -1.97
N VAL A 143 -29.04 5.30 -0.67
CA VAL A 143 -27.74 5.01 -0.04
C VAL A 143 -27.20 3.68 -0.57
N LEU A 144 -28.03 2.64 -0.65
CA LEU A 144 -27.66 1.35 -1.23
C LEU A 144 -27.20 1.47 -2.69
N ALA A 145 -27.85 2.33 -3.47
CA ALA A 145 -27.49 2.67 -4.86
C ALA A 145 -26.22 3.54 -4.98
N GLY A 146 -25.60 3.94 -3.87
CA GLY A 146 -24.36 4.74 -3.88
C GLY A 146 -24.57 6.26 -3.97
N SER A 147 -25.77 6.75 -3.65
CA SER A 147 -26.07 8.18 -3.51
C SER A 147 -26.15 8.61 -2.04
N THR A 148 -26.33 9.91 -1.78
CA THR A 148 -26.63 10.43 -0.44
C THR A 148 -28.04 10.05 0.00
N LEU A 149 -28.32 10.15 1.31
CA LEU A 149 -29.67 9.89 1.82
C LEU A 149 -30.72 10.86 1.21
N SER A 150 -30.35 12.12 0.97
CA SER A 150 -31.19 13.09 0.26
C SER A 150 -31.26 12.82 -1.25
N GLY A 151 -30.21 12.24 -1.83
CA GLY A 151 -30.00 12.12 -3.27
C GLY A 151 -29.27 13.31 -3.90
N GLU A 152 -28.85 14.28 -3.08
CA GLU A 152 -28.10 15.47 -3.50
C GLU A 152 -26.65 15.39 -2.99
N GLY A 153 -25.70 15.78 -3.83
CA GLY A 153 -24.28 15.81 -3.49
C GLY A 153 -23.56 14.47 -3.67
N LYS A 154 -22.29 14.41 -3.24
CA LYS A 154 -21.50 13.18 -3.24
C LYS A 154 -21.66 12.48 -1.88
N PRO A 155 -21.84 11.15 -1.85
CA PRO A 155 -21.88 10.38 -0.61
C PRO A 155 -20.58 10.57 0.17
N GLY A 156 -20.69 10.71 1.48
CA GLY A 156 -19.54 10.87 2.38
C GLY A 156 -19.54 9.86 3.51
N ASP A 157 -18.89 10.25 4.60
CA ASP A 157 -18.73 9.43 5.80
C ASP A 157 -20.07 9.00 6.42
N GLY A 158 -21.09 9.87 6.36
CA GLY A 158 -22.44 9.55 6.85
C GLY A 158 -23.06 8.35 6.13
N GLU A 159 -23.06 8.36 4.80
CA GLU A 159 -23.58 7.26 3.98
C GLU A 159 -22.78 5.96 4.14
N ALA A 160 -21.46 6.05 4.22
CA ALA A 160 -20.62 4.87 4.47
C ALA A 160 -20.96 4.21 5.81
N LYS A 161 -21.21 5.01 6.85
CA LYS A 161 -21.64 4.51 8.16
C LYS A 161 -23.02 3.85 8.12
N ILE A 162 -23.98 4.43 7.38
CA ILE A 162 -25.30 3.83 7.17
C ILE A 162 -25.15 2.46 6.50
N LYS A 163 -24.38 2.34 5.41
CA LYS A 163 -24.13 1.06 4.71
C LYS A 163 -23.56 0.00 5.63
N MET A 164 -22.60 0.37 6.48
CA MET A 164 -22.03 -0.54 7.48
C MET A 164 -23.10 -1.06 8.44
N HIS A 165 -23.94 -0.18 9.00
CA HIS A 165 -25.01 -0.60 9.92
C HIS A 165 -26.06 -1.48 9.21
N LEU A 166 -26.38 -1.19 7.94
CA LEU A 166 -27.24 -2.02 7.11
C LEU A 166 -26.65 -3.42 6.90
N GLY A 167 -25.35 -3.54 6.64
CA GLY A 167 -24.69 -4.84 6.51
C GLY A 167 -24.74 -5.68 7.80
N ASN A 168 -24.55 -5.06 8.96
CA ASN A 168 -24.69 -5.73 10.26
C ASN A 168 -26.13 -6.23 10.48
N MET A 169 -27.13 -5.42 10.10
CA MET A 169 -28.54 -5.79 10.17
C MET A 169 -28.91 -6.89 9.14
N ASP A 170 -28.38 -6.85 7.92
CA ASP A 170 -28.58 -7.89 6.90
C ASP A 170 -28.05 -9.26 7.35
N ALA A 171 -26.91 -9.28 8.06
CA ALA A 171 -26.37 -10.50 8.67
C ALA A 171 -27.29 -11.01 9.78
N ALA A 172 -27.72 -10.14 10.69
CA ALA A 172 -28.61 -10.50 11.79
C ALA A 172 -30.00 -10.96 11.32
N ALA A 173 -30.55 -10.35 10.27
CA ALA A 173 -31.84 -10.75 9.69
C ALA A 173 -31.77 -12.16 9.09
N ARG A 174 -30.69 -12.49 8.36
CA ARG A 174 -30.45 -13.86 7.86
C ARG A 174 -30.29 -14.85 9.01
N ALA A 175 -29.50 -14.51 10.03
CA ALA A 175 -29.32 -15.33 11.22
C ALA A 175 -30.63 -15.62 11.96
N LEU A 176 -31.53 -14.64 12.05
CA LEU A 176 -32.88 -14.79 12.60
C LEU A 176 -33.79 -15.66 11.72
N ALA A 177 -33.65 -15.59 10.39
CA ALA A 177 -34.42 -16.44 9.48
C ALA A 177 -33.98 -17.91 9.55
N ASP A 178 -32.68 -18.16 9.73
CA ASP A 178 -32.06 -19.49 9.72
C ASP A 178 -31.91 -20.12 11.13
N ASP A 179 -32.46 -19.48 12.17
CA ASP A 179 -32.28 -19.85 13.59
C ASP A 179 -30.79 -20.02 14.01
N ALA A 180 -29.90 -19.27 13.35
CA ALA A 180 -28.45 -19.29 13.51
C ALA A 180 -27.91 -18.03 14.21
N VAL A 181 -28.53 -17.67 15.36
CA VAL A 181 -28.26 -16.41 16.09
C VAL A 181 -26.78 -16.24 16.43
N PHE A 182 -26.10 -17.28 16.90
CA PHE A 182 -24.66 -17.23 17.13
C PHE A 182 -23.91 -17.95 16.01
N PRO A 183 -22.88 -17.33 15.39
CA PRO A 183 -22.43 -15.95 15.55
C PRO A 183 -23.20 -14.93 14.68
N GLY A 184 -24.23 -15.35 13.93
CA GLY A 184 -24.83 -14.57 12.85
C GLY A 184 -25.44 -13.22 13.22
N ALA A 185 -25.82 -13.01 14.49
CA ALA A 185 -26.36 -11.76 15.04
C ALA A 185 -25.42 -11.10 16.08
N ASP A 186 -24.16 -11.52 16.18
CA ASP A 186 -23.21 -11.01 17.18
C ASP A 186 -23.09 -9.48 17.14
N GLU A 187 -22.98 -8.88 15.95
CA GLU A 187 -22.80 -7.43 15.77
C GLU A 187 -23.95 -6.58 16.34
N VAL A 188 -25.18 -7.09 16.34
CA VAL A 188 -26.34 -6.40 16.95
C VAL A 188 -26.47 -6.74 18.44
N LEU A 189 -26.06 -7.95 18.84
CA LEU A 189 -26.07 -8.41 20.23
C LEU A 189 -25.04 -7.68 21.10
N LEU A 190 -23.84 -7.43 20.58
CA LEU A 190 -22.75 -6.76 21.31
C LEU A 190 -23.20 -5.45 22.01
N PRO A 191 -23.71 -4.42 21.30
CA PRO A 191 -24.18 -3.20 21.95
C PRO A 191 -25.44 -3.39 22.80
N TYR A 192 -26.30 -4.37 22.46
CA TYR A 192 -27.52 -4.64 23.22
C TYR A 192 -27.21 -5.26 24.59
N LEU A 193 -26.40 -6.30 24.64
CA LEU A 193 -25.96 -6.94 25.90
C LEU A 193 -25.22 -5.95 26.79
N ASP A 194 -24.39 -5.08 26.21
CA ASP A 194 -23.72 -3.98 26.92
C ASP A 194 -24.73 -3.01 27.56
N SER A 195 -25.82 -2.68 26.86
CA SER A 195 -26.85 -1.80 27.41
C SER A 195 -27.57 -2.41 28.63
N LEU A 196 -27.69 -3.74 28.68
CA LEU A 196 -28.35 -4.46 29.76
C LEU A 196 -27.42 -4.75 30.95
N TYR A 197 -26.17 -5.10 30.66
CA TYR A 197 -25.31 -5.81 31.61
C TYR A 197 -23.94 -5.16 31.83
N LYS A 198 -23.65 -3.99 31.24
CA LYS A 198 -22.33 -3.32 31.45
C LYS A 198 -21.96 -3.17 32.92
N GLU A 199 -22.93 -2.91 33.80
CA GLU A 199 -22.69 -2.67 35.23
C GLU A 199 -22.50 -3.96 36.05
N THR A 200 -22.78 -5.14 35.47
CA THR A 200 -22.67 -6.44 36.17
C THR A 200 -21.31 -7.09 35.99
N ILE A 201 -20.47 -6.56 35.10
CA ILE A 201 -19.12 -7.06 34.85
C ILE A 201 -18.19 -6.66 35.99
N ASP A 202 -17.56 -7.64 36.62
CA ASP A 202 -16.45 -7.42 37.56
C ASP A 202 -15.19 -7.01 36.79
N THR A 203 -14.75 -5.78 36.99
CA THR A 203 -13.55 -5.19 36.36
C THR A 203 -12.30 -5.21 37.26
N ARG A 204 -12.36 -5.88 38.42
CA ARG A 204 -11.17 -6.08 39.28
C ARG A 204 -10.13 -6.96 38.59
N ASP A 205 -10.58 -7.95 37.83
CA ASP A 205 -9.72 -8.67 36.90
C ASP A 205 -9.65 -7.87 35.59
N GLN A 206 -8.53 -7.18 35.40
CA GLN A 206 -8.29 -6.38 34.22
C GLN A 206 -7.83 -7.20 33.00
N SER A 207 -7.70 -8.54 33.13
CA SER A 207 -7.25 -9.43 32.05
C SER A 207 -8.05 -9.25 30.77
N MET A 208 -9.36 -9.03 30.86
CA MET A 208 -10.22 -8.84 29.68
C MET A 208 -9.79 -7.66 28.81
N PHE A 209 -9.25 -6.60 29.43
CA PHE A 209 -8.74 -5.43 28.72
C PHE A 209 -7.32 -5.72 28.24
N THR A 210 -6.46 -6.24 29.13
CA THR A 210 -5.04 -6.46 28.79
C THR A 210 -4.84 -7.48 27.69
N ASP A 211 -5.63 -8.56 27.66
CA ASP A 211 -5.54 -9.62 26.65
C ASP A 211 -5.89 -9.08 25.25
N LEU A 212 -6.94 -8.26 25.17
CA LEU A 212 -7.29 -7.54 23.94
C LEU A 212 -6.13 -6.63 23.52
N THR A 213 -5.62 -5.80 24.43
CA THR A 213 -4.58 -4.82 24.10
C THR A 213 -3.26 -5.48 23.67
N LYS A 214 -2.83 -6.54 24.34
CA LYS A 214 -1.61 -7.29 23.99
C LYS A 214 -1.73 -7.94 22.61
N SER A 215 -2.84 -8.62 22.34
CA SER A 215 -3.05 -9.24 21.03
C SER A 215 -3.09 -8.21 19.88
N MET A 216 -3.67 -7.03 20.12
CA MET A 216 -3.69 -5.95 19.13
C MET A 216 -2.33 -5.24 19.00
N GLU A 217 -1.58 -5.10 20.08
CA GLU A 217 -0.20 -4.59 20.08
C GLU A 217 0.73 -5.51 19.28
N ASP A 218 0.63 -6.83 19.46
CA ASP A 218 1.40 -7.83 18.71
C ASP A 218 1.10 -7.74 17.21
N LEU A 219 -0.18 -7.61 16.84
CA LEU A 219 -0.60 -7.42 15.45
C LEU A 219 -0.08 -6.10 14.86
N PHE A 220 -0.19 -4.99 15.59
CA PHE A 220 0.37 -3.71 15.16
C PHE A 220 1.88 -3.81 14.92
N THR A 221 2.57 -4.43 15.88
CA THR A 221 3.99 -4.70 15.84
C THR A 221 4.37 -5.51 14.59
N GLN A 222 3.66 -6.59 14.31
CA GLN A 222 3.87 -7.42 13.13
C GLN A 222 3.61 -6.64 11.83
N ASP A 223 2.57 -5.80 11.78
CA ASP A 223 2.30 -4.94 10.63
C ASP A 223 3.44 -3.93 10.38
N MET A 224 4.04 -3.38 11.44
CA MET A 224 5.18 -2.46 11.32
C MET A 224 6.43 -3.17 10.81
N ASP A 225 6.71 -4.38 11.30
CA ASP A 225 7.81 -5.22 10.81
C ASP A 225 7.64 -5.56 9.31
N ASN A 226 6.42 -5.96 8.92
CA ASN A 226 6.09 -6.26 7.53
C ASN A 226 6.25 -5.05 6.61
N LEU A 227 6.14 -3.83 7.14
CA LEU A 227 6.36 -2.56 6.42
C LEU A 227 7.80 -2.02 6.52
N ASN A 228 8.73 -2.80 7.09
CA ASN A 228 10.13 -2.42 7.30
C ASN A 228 10.29 -1.15 8.16
N VAL A 229 9.38 -0.93 9.12
CA VAL A 229 9.47 0.18 10.07
C VAL A 229 10.44 -0.20 11.19
N LEU A 230 11.41 0.66 11.50
CA LEU A 230 12.33 0.43 12.61
C LEU A 230 11.57 0.44 13.94
N ARG A 231 11.88 -0.54 14.81
CA ARG A 231 11.32 -0.57 16.16
C ARG A 231 11.70 0.68 16.95
N PRO A 232 10.81 1.19 17.82
CA PRO A 232 11.17 2.23 18.78
C PRO A 232 12.30 1.77 19.71
N ASP A 233 13.10 2.72 20.20
CA ASP A 233 14.13 2.43 21.19
C ASP A 233 13.49 2.16 22.57
N VAL A 234 12.34 2.78 22.84
CA VAL A 234 11.53 2.57 24.05
C VAL A 234 10.05 2.52 23.67
N ILE A 235 9.34 1.51 24.19
CA ILE A 235 7.88 1.42 24.15
C ILE A 235 7.34 1.65 25.56
N THR A 236 6.33 2.51 25.71
CA THR A 236 5.65 2.78 26.99
C THR A 236 4.18 2.38 26.91
N ARG A 237 3.60 1.88 28.01
CA ARG A 237 2.17 1.50 28.08
C ARG A 237 1.49 2.27 29.19
N VAL A 238 0.26 2.72 28.96
CA VAL A 238 -0.47 3.57 29.90
C VAL A 238 -0.67 2.86 31.25
N THR A 239 -1.00 1.56 31.22
CA THR A 239 -1.18 0.74 32.43
C THR A 239 0.07 0.67 33.32
N GLU A 240 1.28 0.86 32.76
CA GLU A 240 2.55 0.82 33.49
C GLU A 240 2.90 2.16 34.18
N TYR A 241 2.17 3.24 33.89
CA TYR A 241 2.48 4.61 34.35
C TYR A 241 1.42 5.24 35.27
N MET A 242 0.46 4.45 35.77
CA MET A 242 -0.65 4.97 36.60
C MET A 242 -0.20 5.80 37.82
N PRO A 243 0.78 5.37 38.64
CA PRO A 243 1.24 6.18 39.76
C PRO A 243 1.84 7.53 39.32
N GLN A 244 2.63 7.53 38.23
CA GLN A 244 3.25 8.72 37.66
C GLN A 244 2.18 9.67 37.12
N ILE A 245 1.16 9.14 36.44
CA ILE A 245 0.03 9.93 35.94
C ILE A 245 -0.69 10.62 37.09
N VAL A 246 -1.05 9.88 38.14
CA VAL A 246 -1.72 10.47 39.32
C VAL A 246 -0.89 11.61 39.86
N LYS A 247 0.39 11.37 40.18
CA LYS A 247 1.30 12.39 40.70
C LYS A 247 1.43 13.62 39.79
N PHE A 248 1.46 13.42 38.48
CA PHE A 248 1.53 14.52 37.51
C PHE A 248 0.28 15.40 37.56
N VAL A 249 -0.90 14.77 37.61
CA VAL A 249 -2.18 15.48 37.78
C VAL A 249 -2.23 16.21 39.12
N GLU A 250 -1.73 15.61 40.21
CA GLU A 250 -1.67 16.25 41.52
C GLU A 250 -0.89 17.56 41.45
N GLN A 251 0.27 17.56 40.80
CA GLN A 251 1.11 18.74 40.66
C GLN A 251 0.46 19.84 39.81
N ILE A 252 -0.28 19.50 38.76
CA ILE A 252 -1.04 20.48 37.96
C ILE A 252 -2.16 21.11 38.82
N VAL A 253 -2.84 20.31 39.65
CA VAL A 253 -3.85 20.80 40.60
C VAL A 253 -3.21 21.73 41.63
N ASP A 254 -2.09 21.34 42.23
CA ASP A 254 -1.38 22.13 43.25
C ASP A 254 -0.88 23.48 42.69
N LYS A 255 -0.54 23.54 41.40
CA LYS A 255 -0.19 24.78 40.68
C LYS A 255 -1.41 25.63 40.28
N GLY A 256 -2.63 25.15 40.51
CA GLY A 256 -3.87 25.86 40.20
C GLY A 256 -4.30 25.81 38.74
N PHE A 257 -3.75 24.91 37.93
CA PHE A 257 -4.10 24.72 36.52
C PHE A 257 -5.10 23.57 36.29
N ALA A 258 -5.53 22.92 37.35
CA ALA A 258 -6.57 21.90 37.30
C ALA A 258 -7.45 21.95 38.54
N TYR A 259 -8.66 21.41 38.44
CA TYR A 259 -9.62 21.34 39.54
C TYR A 259 -10.36 20.01 39.54
N GLU A 260 -10.73 19.56 40.74
CA GLU A 260 -11.59 18.40 40.94
C GLU A 260 -13.07 18.81 40.81
N ALA A 261 -13.85 17.94 40.19
CA ALA A 261 -15.31 18.00 40.18
C ALA A 261 -15.89 16.59 40.07
N GLN A 262 -16.67 16.18 41.09
CA GLN A 262 -17.44 14.93 41.12
C GLN A 262 -16.57 13.65 40.92
N GLY A 263 -15.37 13.63 41.47
CA GLY A 263 -14.39 12.54 41.39
C GLY A 263 -13.57 12.53 40.09
N SER A 264 -13.78 13.51 39.20
CA SER A 264 -12.95 13.72 38.00
C SER A 264 -12.09 14.97 38.18
N VAL A 265 -10.99 15.07 37.44
CA VAL A 265 -10.10 16.23 37.46
C VAL A 265 -10.01 16.80 36.05
N TYR A 266 -10.22 18.11 35.92
CA TYR A 266 -10.21 18.83 34.65
C TYR A 266 -9.09 19.86 34.61
N PHE A 267 -8.50 20.05 33.44
CA PHE A 267 -7.57 21.14 33.17
C PHE A 267 -8.35 22.46 33.02
N ASP A 268 -7.87 23.51 33.69
CA ASP A 268 -8.49 24.84 33.70
C ASP A 268 -7.76 25.73 32.67
N ILE A 269 -8.30 25.78 31.46
CA ILE A 269 -7.67 26.56 30.37
C ILE A 269 -7.62 28.04 30.74
N ALA A 270 -8.66 28.57 31.39
CA ALA A 270 -8.72 29.96 31.78
C ALA A 270 -7.66 30.31 32.82
N ALA A 271 -7.41 29.44 33.80
CA ALA A 271 -6.33 29.63 34.77
C ALA A 271 -4.94 29.57 34.11
N PHE A 272 -4.73 28.64 33.18
CA PHE A 272 -3.48 28.49 32.44
C PHE A 272 -3.13 29.74 31.63
N GLU A 273 -4.11 30.31 30.92
CA GLU A 273 -3.94 31.54 30.14
C GLU A 273 -3.80 32.78 31.02
N LYS A 274 -4.55 32.86 32.13
CA LYS A 274 -4.42 33.96 33.09
C LYS A 274 -3.01 34.03 33.70
N ALA A 275 -2.32 32.89 33.81
CA ALA A 275 -0.92 32.83 34.22
C ALA A 275 0.09 33.23 33.12
N GLY A 276 -0.40 33.61 31.93
CA GLY A 276 0.42 34.11 30.82
C GLY A 276 0.80 33.06 29.78
N ASN A 277 0.30 31.82 29.88
CA ASN A 277 0.55 30.78 28.89
C ASN A 277 -0.46 30.83 27.73
N LYS A 278 -0.18 30.11 26.65
CA LYS A 278 -1.06 30.05 25.46
C LYS A 278 -1.58 28.64 25.22
N TYR A 279 -2.90 28.51 25.09
CA TYR A 279 -3.55 27.24 24.77
C TYR A 279 -4.01 27.18 23.31
N ALA A 280 -3.99 25.97 22.74
CA ALA A 280 -4.28 25.67 21.33
C ALA A 280 -3.31 26.37 20.36
N ARG A 281 -2.00 26.11 20.50
CA ARG A 281 -0.94 26.70 19.67
C ARG A 281 -0.80 26.01 18.31
N LEU A 282 -1.07 24.70 18.24
CA LEU A 282 -0.92 23.92 17.00
C LEU A 282 -2.12 24.14 16.07
N ARG A 283 -3.34 24.12 16.62
CA ARG A 283 -4.59 24.40 15.89
C ARG A 283 -5.49 25.36 16.67
N PRO A 284 -5.21 26.68 16.61
CA PRO A 284 -6.04 27.70 17.27
C PRO A 284 -7.51 27.67 16.83
N ASP A 285 -7.77 27.25 15.59
CA ASP A 285 -9.11 27.07 15.01
C ASP A 285 -9.91 25.94 15.69
N GLY A 286 -9.23 24.86 16.09
CA GLY A 286 -9.84 23.71 16.75
C GLY A 286 -10.37 24.05 18.16
N ARG A 287 -9.83 25.10 18.80
CA ARG A 287 -10.19 25.51 20.16
C ARG A 287 -11.69 25.62 20.41
N ASN A 288 -12.46 26.09 19.42
CA ASN A 288 -13.91 26.28 19.56
C ASN A 288 -14.74 25.23 18.81
N ASP A 289 -14.09 24.19 18.28
CA ASP A 289 -14.75 23.07 17.62
C ASP A 289 -15.25 22.07 18.67
N LYS A 290 -16.56 22.12 18.93
CA LYS A 290 -17.20 21.23 19.89
C LYS A 290 -17.10 19.76 19.50
N SER A 291 -17.09 19.44 18.21
CA SER A 291 -16.98 18.05 17.75
C SER A 291 -15.61 17.47 18.09
N LEU A 292 -14.54 18.24 17.85
CA LEU A 292 -13.17 17.82 18.18
C LEU A 292 -12.96 17.74 19.69
N GLN A 293 -13.52 18.67 20.46
CA GLN A 293 -13.50 18.61 21.93
C GLN A 293 -14.21 17.37 22.46
N ASP A 294 -15.42 17.08 21.97
CA ASP A 294 -16.20 15.91 22.37
C ASP A 294 -15.50 14.59 21.99
N GLU A 295 -14.75 14.57 20.88
CA GLU A 295 -13.93 13.43 20.48
C GLU A 295 -12.77 13.20 21.46
N GLY A 296 -12.05 14.25 21.85
CA GLY A 296 -10.96 14.17 22.83
C GLY A 296 -11.41 13.68 24.22
N GLU A 297 -12.64 13.99 24.62
CA GLU A 297 -13.23 13.53 25.88
C GLU A 297 -13.60 12.05 25.91
N GLY A 298 -13.82 11.45 24.74
CA GLY A 298 -14.22 10.05 24.63
C GLY A 298 -15.72 9.82 24.90
N SER A 299 -16.21 8.70 24.34
CA SER A 299 -17.63 8.38 24.32
C SER A 299 -18.27 8.10 25.69
N LEU A 300 -17.50 7.68 26.69
CA LEU A 300 -17.99 7.36 28.04
C LEU A 300 -18.17 8.62 28.92
N SER A 301 -17.71 9.77 28.43
CA SER A 301 -17.60 11.05 29.15
C SER A 301 -18.65 12.10 28.78
N LYS A 302 -19.52 11.86 27.78
CA LYS A 302 -20.42 12.86 27.15
C LYS A 302 -21.40 13.60 28.08
N ASN A 303 -21.56 13.16 29.34
CA ASN A 303 -22.46 13.76 30.33
C ASN A 303 -21.76 14.07 31.67
N LEU A 304 -20.43 14.15 31.69
CA LEU A 304 -19.73 14.54 32.92
C LEU A 304 -20.03 16.02 33.23
N ALA A 305 -20.74 16.26 34.32
CA ALA A 305 -21.09 17.59 34.80
C ALA A 305 -19.96 18.15 35.69
N GLY A 306 -19.85 19.48 35.75
CA GLY A 306 -18.93 20.16 36.67
C GLY A 306 -17.73 20.85 36.03
N LYS A 307 -17.60 20.83 34.70
CA LYS A 307 -16.64 21.67 33.99
C LYS A 307 -16.98 23.15 34.18
N LYS A 308 -15.99 23.96 34.57
CA LYS A 308 -16.08 25.43 34.63
C LYS A 308 -16.13 26.04 33.23
N GLY A 309 -15.26 25.58 32.33
CA GLY A 309 -15.20 25.97 30.93
C GLY A 309 -15.67 24.85 29.99
N ALA A 310 -16.34 25.20 28.90
CA ALA A 310 -16.81 24.22 27.91
C ALA A 310 -15.65 23.46 27.23
N GLY A 311 -14.50 24.12 27.04
CA GLY A 311 -13.31 23.53 26.44
C GLY A 311 -12.36 22.85 27.43
N ASP A 312 -12.62 22.96 28.74
CA ASP A 312 -11.78 22.29 29.77
C ASP A 312 -11.84 20.79 29.54
N PHE A 313 -10.69 20.11 29.68
CA PHE A 313 -10.57 18.69 29.35
C PHE A 313 -10.14 17.82 30.53
N ALA A 314 -10.59 16.57 30.56
CA ALA A 314 -10.31 15.66 31.66
C ALA A 314 -8.84 15.22 31.71
N LEU A 315 -8.22 15.37 32.88
CA LEU A 315 -6.93 14.77 33.23
C LEU A 315 -7.12 13.41 33.90
N TRP A 316 -8.14 13.30 34.75
CA TRP A 316 -8.54 12.08 35.43
C TRP A 316 -10.06 11.94 35.37
N LYS A 317 -10.55 10.77 34.99
CA LYS A 317 -11.97 10.48 34.81
C LYS A 317 -12.41 9.50 35.88
N ARG A 318 -13.45 9.86 36.65
CA ARG A 318 -14.10 8.91 37.56
C ARG A 318 -14.60 7.69 36.76
N SER A 319 -14.28 6.50 37.25
CA SER A 319 -14.73 5.26 36.62
C SER A 319 -16.14 4.90 37.09
N LYS A 320 -16.96 4.40 36.16
CA LYS A 320 -18.31 3.87 36.45
C LYS A 320 -18.26 2.36 36.62
N ALA A 321 -19.35 1.77 37.14
CA ALA A 321 -19.48 0.32 37.19
C ALA A 321 -19.32 -0.29 35.79
N GLY A 322 -18.50 -1.34 35.67
CA GLY A 322 -18.17 -1.95 34.39
C GLY A 322 -17.05 -1.27 33.60
N GLU A 323 -16.39 -0.25 34.15
CA GLU A 323 -15.16 0.34 33.59
C GLU A 323 -13.94 -0.12 34.41
N PRO A 324 -12.73 -0.21 33.82
CA PRO A 324 -11.52 -0.40 34.60
C PRO A 324 -11.26 0.82 35.48
N PHE A 325 -10.57 0.60 36.59
CA PHE A 325 -10.26 1.65 37.55
C PHE A 325 -8.93 1.43 38.24
N TRP A 326 -8.37 2.54 38.70
CA TRP A 326 -7.22 2.64 39.57
C TRP A 326 -7.55 3.61 40.70
N THR A 327 -7.06 3.31 41.90
CA THR A 327 -7.32 4.15 43.07
C THR A 327 -6.46 5.41 43.03
N SER A 328 -7.07 6.54 43.32
CA SER A 328 -6.41 7.85 43.42
C SER A 328 -6.97 8.65 44.60
N LYS A 329 -6.38 9.82 44.91
CA LYS A 329 -6.92 10.70 45.96
C LYS A 329 -8.31 11.27 45.63
N TRP A 330 -8.72 11.26 44.37
CA TRP A 330 -10.04 11.70 43.90
C TRP A 330 -11.05 10.55 43.80
N GLY A 331 -10.66 9.36 44.27
CA GLY A 331 -11.44 8.12 44.15
C GLY A 331 -11.01 7.26 42.96
N ASP A 332 -11.76 6.19 42.74
CA ASP A 332 -11.49 5.25 41.66
C ASP A 332 -11.78 5.86 40.29
N GLY A 333 -10.78 5.80 39.41
CA GLY A 333 -10.86 6.39 38.08
C GLY A 333 -9.83 5.86 37.11
N ARG A 334 -9.69 6.55 35.99
CA ARG A 334 -8.75 6.24 34.91
C ARG A 334 -8.24 7.55 34.29
N PRO A 335 -7.09 7.53 33.60
CA PRO A 335 -6.57 8.73 32.94
C PRO A 335 -7.51 9.27 31.86
N GLY A 336 -7.41 10.56 31.58
CA GLY A 336 -7.85 11.12 30.32
C GLY A 336 -6.83 10.85 29.21
N TRP A 337 -7.28 10.68 27.96
CA TRP A 337 -6.43 10.28 26.83
C TRP A 337 -5.14 11.10 26.67
N HIS A 338 -5.21 12.41 26.90
CA HIS A 338 -4.07 13.31 26.68
C HIS A 338 -2.97 13.20 27.76
N ILE A 339 -3.35 12.97 29.03
CA ILE A 339 -2.37 13.02 30.14
C ILE A 339 -1.34 11.91 30.07
N GLU A 340 -1.72 10.81 29.41
CA GLU A 340 -0.91 9.60 29.24
C GLU A 340 0.40 9.94 28.53
N CYS A 341 0.31 10.56 27.35
CA CYS A 341 1.46 10.90 26.53
C CYS A 341 2.34 11.97 27.19
N SER A 342 1.73 13.01 27.78
CA SER A 342 2.45 14.03 28.57
C SER A 342 3.36 13.41 29.63
N VAL A 343 2.84 12.43 30.38
CA VAL A 343 3.56 11.79 31.48
C VAL A 343 4.62 10.84 30.94
N MET A 344 4.26 9.91 30.05
CA MET A 344 5.20 8.91 29.53
C MET A 344 6.37 9.53 28.78
N ALA A 345 6.10 10.53 27.93
CA ALA A 345 7.15 11.22 27.19
C ALA A 345 8.07 12.02 28.13
N SER A 346 7.50 12.70 29.12
CA SER A 346 8.28 13.49 30.10
C SER A 346 9.11 12.64 31.05
N ASP A 347 8.64 11.45 31.42
CA ASP A 347 9.38 10.52 32.28
C ASP A 347 10.64 9.99 31.56
N ILE A 348 10.55 9.72 30.25
CA ILE A 348 11.65 9.14 29.46
C ILE A 348 12.58 10.21 28.86
N LEU A 349 12.04 11.30 28.34
CA LEU A 349 12.80 12.33 27.61
C LEU A 349 13.04 13.61 28.43
N GLY A 350 12.41 13.73 29.61
CA GLY A 350 12.59 14.86 30.51
C GLY A 350 11.63 16.03 30.23
N SER A 351 11.95 17.18 30.82
CA SER A 351 11.11 18.39 30.77
C SER A 351 11.09 19.08 29.41
N ARG A 352 11.99 18.72 28.49
CA ARG A 352 12.06 19.29 27.15
C ARG A 352 12.63 18.27 26.16
N MET A 353 11.97 18.13 25.00
CA MET A 353 12.40 17.25 23.91
C MET A 353 12.53 17.99 22.57
N ASP A 354 13.26 17.39 21.63
CA ASP A 354 13.48 17.96 20.31
C ASP A 354 12.23 17.84 19.45
N ILE A 355 11.75 16.62 19.24
CA ILE A 355 10.69 16.31 18.29
C ILE A 355 9.54 15.60 19.00
N HIS A 356 8.32 16.04 18.73
CA HIS A 356 7.12 15.27 18.99
C HIS A 356 6.32 15.10 17.69
N SER A 357 5.83 13.88 17.40
CA SER A 357 5.12 13.60 16.16
C SER A 357 3.86 12.74 16.30
N GLY A 358 2.98 12.83 15.31
CA GLY A 358 1.80 11.99 15.17
C GLY A 358 1.03 12.31 13.88
N GLY A 359 -0.11 11.68 13.66
CA GLY A 359 -0.99 12.06 12.55
C GLY A 359 -1.55 13.48 12.74
N ILE A 360 -1.88 14.18 11.66
CA ILE A 360 -2.44 15.55 11.74
C ILE A 360 -3.74 15.65 12.53
N ASP A 361 -4.53 14.57 12.62
CA ASP A 361 -5.70 14.48 13.51
C ASP A 361 -5.33 14.69 14.99
N LEU A 362 -4.09 14.35 15.39
CA LEU A 362 -3.64 14.49 16.77
C LEU A 362 -3.19 15.90 17.12
N ALA A 363 -3.00 16.79 16.12
CA ALA A 363 -2.62 18.17 16.40
C ALA A 363 -3.60 18.86 17.35
N PHE A 364 -4.90 18.57 17.20
CA PHE A 364 -5.92 19.01 18.14
C PHE A 364 -7.08 17.99 18.25
N PRO A 365 -7.59 17.74 19.47
CA PRO A 365 -7.17 18.37 20.72
C PRO A 365 -5.93 17.74 21.35
N HIS A 366 -5.45 16.59 20.85
CA HIS A 366 -4.51 15.74 21.58
C HIS A 366 -3.18 16.42 21.94
N HIS A 367 -2.36 16.80 20.95
CA HIS A 367 -1.05 17.40 21.19
C HIS A 367 -1.14 18.82 21.78
N ASP A 368 -2.17 19.59 21.45
CA ASP A 368 -2.42 20.89 22.09
C ASP A 368 -2.71 20.74 23.60
N ASN A 369 -3.44 19.68 23.98
CA ASN A 369 -3.67 19.34 25.38
C ASN A 369 -2.40 18.84 26.07
N GLU A 370 -1.58 18.04 25.38
CA GLU A 370 -0.29 17.57 25.93
C GLU A 370 0.69 18.70 26.20
N LEU A 371 0.78 19.66 25.28
CA LEU A 371 1.55 20.88 25.46
C LEU A 371 1.08 21.62 26.72
N ALA A 372 -0.22 21.85 26.85
CA ALA A 372 -0.78 22.58 27.99
C ALA A 372 -0.54 21.85 29.33
N GLN A 373 -0.75 20.53 29.37
CA GLN A 373 -0.51 19.70 30.55
C GLN A 373 0.95 19.73 30.97
N SER A 374 1.86 19.51 30.01
CA SER A 374 3.29 19.41 30.29
C SER A 374 3.89 20.76 30.65
N GLU A 375 3.53 21.83 29.94
CA GLU A 375 3.97 23.18 30.26
C GLU A 375 3.41 23.65 31.60
N ALA A 376 2.15 23.33 31.94
CA ALA A 376 1.59 23.57 33.28
C ALA A 376 2.33 22.80 34.38
N PHE A 377 2.72 21.55 34.12
CA PHE A 377 3.47 20.74 35.07
C PHE A 377 4.88 21.27 35.31
N PHE A 378 5.58 21.72 34.26
CA PHE A 378 6.98 22.16 34.34
C PHE A 378 7.19 23.65 34.58
N CYS A 379 6.20 24.52 34.36
CA CYS A 379 6.41 25.96 34.49
C CYS A 379 6.80 26.39 35.92
N GLU A 380 7.78 27.27 36.04
CA GLU A 380 8.27 27.86 37.31
C GLU A 380 8.03 29.38 37.34
N GLY A 381 6.82 29.83 36.98
CA GLY A 381 6.43 31.25 37.00
C GLY A 381 6.53 31.99 35.64
N GLY A 382 6.64 31.25 34.54
CA GLY A 382 6.59 31.77 33.16
C GLY A 382 6.34 30.65 32.13
N GLU A 383 6.27 31.00 30.84
CA GLU A 383 6.07 30.02 29.76
C GLU A 383 7.21 28.98 29.76
N HIS A 384 6.86 27.70 29.65
CA HIS A 384 7.80 26.60 29.49
C HIS A 384 7.78 26.11 28.04
N THR A 385 8.89 25.56 27.54
CA THR A 385 8.92 24.90 26.22
C THR A 385 9.14 23.42 26.42
N TRP A 386 8.08 22.63 26.27
CA TRP A 386 8.15 21.17 26.40
C TRP A 386 8.66 20.49 25.12
N VAL A 387 8.28 21.00 23.93
CA VAL A 387 8.67 20.44 22.63
C VAL A 387 9.15 21.57 21.73
N ASN A 388 10.30 21.37 21.07
CA ASN A 388 10.82 22.36 20.11
C ASN A 388 10.14 22.26 18.74
N TYR A 389 9.90 21.04 18.25
CA TYR A 389 9.41 20.79 16.90
C TYR A 389 8.28 19.75 16.88
N PHE A 390 7.13 20.13 16.32
CA PHE A 390 6.02 19.21 16.06
C PHE A 390 5.96 18.80 14.60
N LEU A 391 5.99 17.49 14.36
CA LEU A 391 5.89 16.87 13.03
C LEU A 391 4.56 16.15 12.91
N HIS A 392 3.62 16.70 12.15
CA HIS A 392 2.33 16.08 11.89
C HIS A 392 2.26 15.48 10.49
N MET A 393 2.04 14.16 10.42
CA MET A 393 1.89 13.44 9.16
C MET A 393 0.51 13.72 8.56
N GLY A 394 0.48 14.08 7.29
CA GLY A 394 -0.76 14.36 6.57
C GLY A 394 -1.64 13.13 6.38
N HIS A 395 -2.93 13.36 6.15
CA HIS A 395 -3.93 12.31 5.97
C HIS A 395 -3.67 11.41 4.77
N LEU A 396 -4.25 10.21 4.83
CA LEU A 396 -4.39 9.35 3.66
C LEU A 396 -5.85 9.32 3.20
N SER A 397 -6.09 9.59 1.91
CA SER A 397 -7.38 9.39 1.24
C SER A 397 -7.26 8.37 0.11
N ILE A 398 -8.35 7.64 -0.16
CA ILE A 398 -8.47 6.75 -1.31
C ILE A 398 -9.73 7.16 -2.07
N SER A 399 -9.59 7.50 -3.35
CA SER A 399 -10.70 7.85 -4.26
C SER A 399 -11.68 8.89 -3.70
N GLY A 400 -11.16 9.94 -3.06
CA GLY A 400 -11.95 11.05 -2.51
C GLY A 400 -12.61 10.84 -1.14
N SER A 401 -12.46 9.68 -0.48
CA SER A 401 -13.01 9.45 0.87
C SER A 401 -11.91 9.32 1.92
N LYS A 402 -12.14 9.90 3.12
CA LYS A 402 -11.27 9.67 4.30
C LYS A 402 -11.39 8.21 4.71
N MET A 403 -10.26 7.54 4.90
CA MET A 403 -10.27 6.20 5.48
C MET A 403 -10.32 6.30 7.01
N SER A 404 -11.30 5.65 7.64
CA SER A 404 -11.39 5.63 9.11
C SER A 404 -11.99 4.34 9.66
N LYS A 405 -11.56 3.95 10.87
CA LYS A 405 -12.08 2.77 11.58
C LYS A 405 -13.59 2.86 11.82
N SER A 406 -14.12 4.06 12.09
CA SER A 406 -15.55 4.30 12.32
C SER A 406 -16.44 4.02 11.11
N LEU A 407 -15.89 3.98 9.90
CA LEU A 407 -16.63 3.76 8.66
C LEU A 407 -16.53 2.31 8.15
N LYS A 408 -15.68 1.47 8.76
CA LYS A 408 -15.27 0.13 8.24
C LYS A 408 -14.92 0.14 6.73
N ASN A 409 -14.61 1.31 6.14
CA ASN A 409 -14.17 1.49 4.75
C ASN A 409 -12.64 1.45 4.63
N PHE A 410 -11.95 0.98 5.67
CA PHE A 410 -10.52 0.96 5.73
C PHE A 410 -10.00 -0.37 5.21
N GLN A 411 -8.96 -0.32 4.38
CA GLN A 411 -8.15 -1.48 4.07
C GLN A 411 -7.16 -1.68 5.21
N THR A 412 -7.14 -2.88 5.83
CA THR A 412 -6.10 -3.20 6.81
C THR A 412 -4.74 -3.25 6.13
N ILE A 413 -3.66 -3.12 6.90
CA ILE A 413 -2.30 -3.26 6.35
C ILE A 413 -2.12 -4.69 5.80
N GLN A 414 -2.59 -5.69 6.54
CA GLN A 414 -2.56 -7.10 6.15
C GLN A 414 -3.27 -7.34 4.81
N ASP A 415 -4.50 -6.84 4.65
CA ASP A 415 -5.26 -7.00 3.40
C ASP A 415 -4.59 -6.28 2.23
N ALA A 416 -4.04 -5.09 2.48
CA ALA A 416 -3.33 -4.32 1.46
C ALA A 416 -2.08 -5.06 0.96
N LEU A 417 -1.29 -5.63 1.88
CA LEU A 417 -0.10 -6.41 1.55
C LEU A 417 -0.43 -7.76 0.90
N ALA A 418 -1.59 -8.35 1.22
CA ALA A 418 -2.03 -9.60 0.63
C ALA A 418 -2.61 -9.45 -0.80
N THR A 419 -3.04 -8.24 -1.17
CA THR A 419 -3.83 -8.04 -2.41
C THR A 419 -3.24 -7.03 -3.38
N SER A 420 -2.73 -5.90 -2.89
CA SER A 420 -2.58 -4.68 -3.71
C SER A 420 -1.19 -4.07 -3.68
N TYR A 421 -0.40 -4.33 -2.62
CA TYR A 421 0.90 -3.70 -2.42
C TYR A 421 1.94 -4.70 -1.95
N THR A 422 3.19 -4.44 -2.32
CA THR A 422 4.33 -4.91 -1.53
C THR A 422 4.67 -3.85 -0.48
N ALA A 423 5.42 -4.23 0.55
CA ALA A 423 5.92 -3.28 1.55
C ALA A 423 6.73 -2.14 0.89
N ARG A 424 7.55 -2.49 -0.11
CA ARG A 424 8.36 -1.53 -0.88
C ARG A 424 7.47 -0.61 -1.72
N SER A 425 6.53 -1.13 -2.49
CA SER A 425 5.70 -0.30 -3.38
C SER A 425 4.83 0.68 -2.58
N MET A 426 4.28 0.25 -1.43
CA MET A 426 3.57 1.15 -0.52
C MET A 426 4.45 2.28 0.01
N ARG A 427 5.70 1.97 0.37
CA ARG A 427 6.67 2.96 0.84
C ARG A 427 7.09 3.94 -0.27
N ILE A 428 7.24 3.47 -1.51
CA ILE A 428 7.49 4.34 -2.68
C ILE A 428 6.34 5.33 -2.87
N VAL A 429 5.09 4.87 -2.79
CA VAL A 429 3.91 5.75 -2.85
C VAL A 429 4.01 6.84 -1.78
N PHE A 430 4.38 6.49 -0.55
CA PHE A 430 4.51 7.51 0.51
C PHE A 430 5.68 8.48 0.30
N LEU A 431 6.79 8.04 -0.30
CA LEU A 431 7.93 8.90 -0.66
C LEU A 431 7.59 9.90 -1.77
N MET A 432 6.67 9.56 -2.66
CA MET A 432 6.21 10.42 -3.76
C MET A 432 5.29 11.57 -3.30
N GLY A 433 4.71 11.48 -2.10
CA GLY A 433 3.94 12.56 -1.48
C GLY A 433 4.71 13.22 -0.33
N LYS A 434 4.60 14.54 -0.18
CA LYS A 434 5.19 15.25 0.97
C LYS A 434 4.64 14.69 2.28
N TRP A 435 5.49 14.46 3.28
CA TRP A 435 5.11 13.77 4.52
C TRP A 435 4.06 14.52 5.35
N ASN A 436 4.05 15.85 5.30
CA ASN A 436 3.15 16.73 6.06
C ASN A 436 1.84 17.06 5.32
N ASP A 437 1.74 16.75 4.04
CA ASP A 437 0.55 17.01 3.22
C ASP A 437 -0.34 15.76 3.13
N GLY A 438 -1.63 15.98 2.87
CA GLY A 438 -2.55 14.89 2.56
C GLY A 438 -2.13 14.17 1.28
N VAL A 439 -2.12 12.84 1.32
CA VAL A 439 -1.80 11.98 0.16
C VAL A 439 -3.06 11.25 -0.29
N GLU A 440 -3.41 11.43 -1.55
CA GLU A 440 -4.45 10.65 -2.22
C GLU A 440 -3.81 9.55 -3.05
N ILE A 441 -4.10 8.29 -2.72
CA ILE A 441 -3.60 7.16 -3.51
C ILE A 441 -4.52 6.92 -4.72
N SER A 442 -4.17 7.55 -5.85
CA SER A 442 -4.82 7.31 -7.13
C SER A 442 -4.21 6.11 -7.89
N PRO A 443 -4.93 5.52 -8.86
CA PRO A 443 -4.36 4.54 -9.79
C PRO A 443 -3.10 5.05 -10.50
N ASP A 444 -3.08 6.34 -10.88
CA ASP A 444 -1.95 6.95 -11.55
C ASP A 444 -0.73 7.05 -10.62
N MET A 445 -0.94 7.37 -9.34
CA MET A 445 0.15 7.41 -8.35
C MET A 445 0.76 6.02 -8.14
N ARG A 446 -0.06 4.96 -8.14
CA ARG A 446 0.43 3.58 -8.09
C ARG A 446 1.25 3.24 -9.34
N ALA A 447 0.73 3.52 -10.52
CA ALA A 447 1.45 3.27 -11.77
C ALA A 447 2.78 4.01 -11.84
N GLN A 448 2.85 5.24 -11.31
CA GLN A 448 4.11 5.99 -11.19
C GLN A 448 5.09 5.33 -10.22
N ALA A 449 4.61 4.87 -9.06
CA ALA A 449 5.42 4.13 -8.09
C ALA A 449 5.98 2.83 -8.68
N ASP A 450 5.14 2.04 -9.36
CA ASP A 450 5.53 0.79 -10.00
C ASP A 450 6.58 1.05 -11.11
N ASN A 451 6.37 2.07 -11.94
CA ASN A 451 7.33 2.45 -12.97
C ASN A 451 8.66 2.94 -12.39
N TRP A 452 8.62 3.69 -11.29
CA TRP A 452 9.83 4.12 -10.58
C TRP A 452 10.59 2.89 -10.07
N GLU A 453 9.91 1.97 -9.36
CA GLU A 453 10.53 0.74 -8.85
C GLU A 453 11.14 -0.09 -9.98
N ALA A 454 10.38 -0.35 -11.04
CA ALA A 454 10.85 -1.12 -12.19
C ALA A 454 12.08 -0.48 -12.85
N THR A 455 12.12 0.85 -12.96
CA THR A 455 13.27 1.56 -13.55
C THR A 455 14.54 1.38 -12.70
N ILE A 456 14.43 1.53 -11.39
CA ILE A 456 15.56 1.35 -10.46
C ILE A 456 16.01 -0.12 -10.42
N SER A 457 15.07 -1.06 -10.35
CA SER A 457 15.35 -2.50 -10.38
C SER A 457 16.08 -2.90 -11.66
N ASN A 458 15.60 -2.46 -12.83
CA ASN A 458 16.25 -2.75 -14.11
C ASN A 458 17.66 -2.15 -14.18
N PHE A 459 17.86 -0.94 -13.65
CA PHE A 459 19.18 -0.32 -13.59
C PHE A 459 20.16 -1.13 -12.74
N PHE A 460 19.72 -1.59 -11.56
CA PHE A 460 20.53 -2.47 -10.70
C PHE A 460 20.84 -3.80 -11.36
N THR A 461 19.83 -4.50 -11.89
CA THR A 461 20.01 -5.80 -12.56
C THR A 461 20.99 -5.69 -13.73
N ASN A 462 20.85 -4.67 -14.57
CA ASN A 462 21.77 -4.47 -15.69
C ASN A 462 23.19 -4.15 -15.22
N THR A 463 23.34 -3.27 -14.23
CA THR A 463 24.66 -2.89 -13.68
C THR A 463 25.39 -4.10 -13.08
N LYS A 464 24.70 -4.88 -12.23
CA LYS A 464 25.25 -6.11 -11.66
C LYS A 464 25.71 -7.09 -12.75
N ALA A 465 24.89 -7.28 -13.77
CA ALA A 465 25.20 -8.20 -14.87
C ALA A 465 26.45 -7.77 -15.66
N TRP A 466 26.59 -6.48 -15.99
CA TRP A 466 27.78 -5.98 -16.69
C TRP A 466 29.06 -6.08 -15.86
N LEU A 467 28.99 -5.82 -14.56
CA LEU A 467 30.14 -5.98 -13.66
C LEU A 467 30.55 -7.45 -13.54
N ALA A 468 29.58 -8.36 -13.38
CA ALA A 468 29.83 -9.79 -13.31
C ALA A 468 30.48 -10.36 -14.59
N GLU A 469 30.17 -9.79 -15.76
CA GLU A 469 30.83 -10.13 -17.02
C GLU A 469 32.25 -9.54 -17.12
N ALA A 470 32.44 -8.29 -16.67
CA ALA A 470 33.75 -7.64 -16.70
C ALA A 470 34.77 -8.37 -15.81
N ASP A 471 34.33 -8.91 -14.67
CA ASP A 471 35.17 -9.72 -13.77
C ASP A 471 35.53 -11.10 -14.34
N ASP A 472 34.74 -11.64 -15.28
CA ASP A 472 34.95 -12.96 -15.89
C ASP A 472 35.98 -12.92 -17.05
N LYS A 473 36.30 -11.73 -17.58
CA LYS A 473 37.30 -11.55 -18.63
C LYS A 473 38.71 -11.44 -18.04
N PRO A 474 39.75 -12.06 -18.66
CA PRO A 474 41.13 -11.84 -18.23
C PRO A 474 41.44 -10.35 -18.29
N LYS A 475 41.83 -9.75 -17.15
CA LYS A 475 42.23 -8.34 -17.11
C LYS A 475 43.33 -8.10 -18.14
N PRO A 476 43.15 -7.18 -19.11
CA PRO A 476 44.24 -6.80 -20.00
C PRO A 476 45.41 -6.32 -19.15
N ILE A 477 46.63 -6.70 -19.53
CA ILE A 477 47.85 -6.12 -18.95
C ILE A 477 47.77 -4.61 -19.17
N ASP A 478 47.67 -3.87 -18.07
CA ASP A 478 47.51 -2.42 -18.06
C ASP A 478 48.77 -1.77 -18.64
N ASN A 479 48.72 -1.38 -19.91
CA ASN A 479 49.70 -0.48 -20.53
C ASN A 479 49.24 0.97 -20.32
N GLY A 480 49.10 1.41 -19.07
CA GLY A 480 49.50 2.71 -18.56
C GLY A 480 49.11 3.99 -19.30
N VAL A 481 48.07 4.00 -20.14
CA VAL A 481 47.58 5.21 -20.80
C VAL A 481 46.07 5.30 -20.64
N LYS A 482 45.64 5.93 -19.53
CA LYS A 482 44.28 6.46 -19.43
C LYS A 482 44.11 7.49 -20.54
N ASN A 483 43.27 7.19 -21.53
CA ASN A 483 42.82 8.18 -22.50
C ASN A 483 42.05 9.27 -21.74
N LEU A 484 42.69 10.43 -21.59
CA LEU A 484 42.08 11.66 -21.10
C LEU A 484 41.21 12.24 -22.22
N SER A 485 40.01 11.70 -22.43
CA SER A 485 38.97 12.36 -23.21
C SER A 485 38.20 13.30 -22.30
N LEU A 486 38.04 14.57 -22.72
CA LEU A 486 37.31 15.61 -21.98
C LEU A 486 35.80 15.28 -21.79
N ASP A 487 35.28 14.29 -22.52
CA ASP A 487 33.87 13.82 -22.47
C ASP A 487 33.63 12.62 -21.52
N ASP A 488 34.67 12.15 -20.82
CA ASP A 488 34.59 10.94 -19.97
C ASP A 488 34.06 11.21 -18.55
N ASN A 489 33.91 12.46 -18.10
CA ASN A 489 33.47 12.79 -16.74
C ASN A 489 31.99 13.19 -16.62
N LYS A 490 31.19 13.08 -17.70
CA LYS A 490 29.80 13.55 -17.69
C LYS A 490 28.94 12.83 -16.66
N LEU A 491 29.03 11.50 -16.54
CA LEU A 491 28.25 10.74 -15.56
C LEU A 491 28.64 11.10 -14.11
N MET A 492 29.92 11.35 -13.86
CA MET A 492 30.38 11.81 -12.55
C MET A 492 29.87 13.21 -12.22
N ALA A 493 29.88 14.14 -13.19
CA ALA A 493 29.28 15.46 -13.01
C ALA A 493 27.76 15.38 -12.78
N ASP A 494 27.05 14.52 -13.52
CA ASP A 494 25.62 14.25 -13.33
C ASP A 494 25.35 13.67 -11.92
N LEU A 495 26.22 12.78 -11.43
CA LEU A 495 26.15 12.21 -10.09
C LEU A 495 26.37 13.27 -9.00
N ASP A 496 27.39 14.12 -9.13
CA ASP A 496 27.66 15.16 -8.15
C ASP A 496 26.55 16.21 -8.11
N GLN A 497 26.02 16.62 -9.26
CA GLN A 497 24.83 17.45 -9.34
C GLN A 497 23.61 16.79 -8.67
N ALA A 498 23.41 15.48 -8.87
CA ALA A 498 22.33 14.76 -8.23
C ALA A 498 22.49 14.67 -6.69
N LYS A 499 23.71 14.54 -6.18
CA LYS A 499 24.00 14.59 -4.73
C LYS A 499 23.61 15.94 -4.15
N ASP A 500 24.02 17.04 -4.79
CA ASP A 500 23.71 18.40 -4.34
C ASP A 500 22.20 18.68 -4.38
N GLU A 501 21.50 18.25 -5.44
CA GLU A 501 20.05 18.43 -5.55
C GLU A 501 19.28 17.59 -4.52
N VAL A 502 19.72 16.36 -4.23
CA VAL A 502 19.14 15.53 -3.17
C VAL A 502 19.43 16.14 -1.80
N GLU A 503 20.65 16.62 -1.55
CA GLU A 503 20.99 17.29 -0.28
C GLU A 503 20.10 18.51 -0.06
N SER A 504 19.97 19.37 -1.07
CA SER A 504 19.09 20.54 -1.01
C SER A 504 17.62 20.17 -0.74
N ALA A 505 17.12 19.10 -1.37
CA ALA A 505 15.77 18.60 -1.13
C ALA A 505 15.58 18.12 0.32
N LEU A 506 16.53 17.31 0.83
CA LEU A 506 16.43 16.76 2.18
C LEU A 506 16.66 17.81 3.27
N LEU A 507 17.50 18.81 3.03
CA LEU A 507 17.69 19.98 3.92
C LEU A 507 16.43 20.84 4.01
N ASN A 508 15.55 20.80 3.01
CA ASN A 508 14.29 21.51 2.99
C ASN A 508 13.13 20.61 3.45
N SER A 509 13.13 20.29 4.75
CA SER A 509 12.08 19.52 5.40
C SER A 509 11.86 18.13 4.81
N PHE A 510 12.96 17.44 4.49
CA PHE A 510 12.93 16.06 3.99
C PHE A 510 12.06 15.91 2.73
N ASP A 511 12.28 16.75 1.70
CA ASP A 511 11.52 16.70 0.44
C ASP A 511 11.85 15.44 -0.37
N THR A 512 11.28 14.31 0.06
CA THR A 512 11.45 13.01 -0.60
C THR A 512 10.87 12.96 -2.01
N PRO A 513 9.74 13.62 -2.35
CA PRO A 513 9.27 13.65 -3.74
C PRO A 513 10.34 14.22 -4.69
N ARG A 514 10.98 15.33 -4.31
CA ARG A 514 12.05 15.91 -5.13
C ARG A 514 13.26 14.98 -5.21
N ALA A 515 13.67 14.38 -4.09
CA ALA A 515 14.80 13.43 -4.08
C ALA A 515 14.55 12.23 -5.01
N MET A 516 13.35 11.65 -4.96
CA MET A 516 12.94 10.51 -5.82
C MET A 516 12.99 10.87 -7.31
N LEU A 517 12.58 12.09 -7.68
CA LEU A 517 12.65 12.59 -9.06
C LEU A 517 14.10 12.76 -9.54
N VAL A 518 14.98 13.30 -8.69
CA VAL A 518 16.41 13.49 -9.01
C VAL A 518 17.08 12.14 -9.24
N MET A 519 16.83 11.17 -8.36
CA MET A 519 17.34 9.80 -8.50
C MET A 519 16.87 9.15 -9.82
N LEU A 520 15.58 9.27 -10.15
CA LEU A 520 15.04 8.74 -11.41
C LEU A 520 15.67 9.42 -12.64
N LYS A 521 15.86 10.74 -12.60
CA LYS A 521 16.51 11.50 -13.67
C LYS A 521 17.96 11.04 -13.89
N LEU A 522 18.72 10.81 -12.82
CA LEU A 522 20.09 10.31 -12.89
C LEU A 522 20.15 8.92 -13.54
N VAL A 523 19.29 8.00 -13.08
CA VAL A 523 19.22 6.64 -13.64
C VAL A 523 18.83 6.65 -15.12
N ASN A 524 17.83 7.44 -15.52
CA ASN A 524 17.43 7.56 -16.92
C ASN A 524 18.54 8.15 -17.80
N SER A 525 19.25 9.17 -17.30
CA SER A 525 20.37 9.79 -18.02
C SER A 525 21.53 8.80 -18.18
N THR A 526 21.81 8.01 -17.15
CA THR A 526 22.83 6.94 -17.20
C THR A 526 22.44 5.85 -18.21
N ASN A 527 21.19 5.38 -18.17
CA ASN A 527 20.67 4.39 -19.11
C ASN A 527 20.70 4.88 -20.58
N ALA A 528 20.43 6.16 -20.82
CA ALA A 528 20.51 6.75 -22.16
C ALA A 528 21.95 6.75 -22.68
N GLN A 529 22.91 7.19 -21.86
CA GLN A 529 24.33 7.20 -22.23
C GLN A 529 24.84 5.78 -22.53
N LEU A 530 24.41 4.79 -21.73
CA LEU A 530 24.73 3.37 -21.94
C LEU A 530 24.26 2.80 -23.28
N LYS A 531 23.14 3.30 -23.82
CA LYS A 531 22.64 2.87 -25.14
C LYS A 531 23.40 3.53 -26.29
N ASP A 532 23.78 4.79 -26.14
CA ASP A 532 24.41 5.58 -27.21
C ASP A 532 25.89 5.24 -27.42
N ARG A 533 26.60 4.81 -26.37
CA ARG A 533 28.03 4.44 -26.44
C ARG A 533 28.18 2.92 -26.46
N GLN A 534 28.11 2.31 -27.65
CA GLN A 534 28.39 0.88 -27.89
C GLN A 534 29.82 0.47 -27.44
N GLY A 535 30.02 0.25 -26.14
CA GLY A 535 31.22 -0.41 -25.59
C GLY A 535 32.36 0.50 -25.07
N ALA A 536 32.17 1.82 -24.96
CA ALA A 536 33.19 2.76 -24.49
C ALA A 536 32.82 3.53 -23.21
N ILE A 537 32.02 2.93 -22.33
CA ILE A 537 31.68 3.52 -21.02
C ILE A 537 32.50 2.85 -19.93
N ASP A 538 33.12 3.69 -19.11
CA ASP A 538 33.78 3.27 -17.89
C ASP A 538 32.74 2.76 -16.87
N LEU A 539 32.71 1.43 -16.70
CA LEU A 539 31.80 0.77 -15.77
C LEU A 539 31.99 1.23 -14.32
N SER A 540 33.15 1.78 -13.95
CA SER A 540 33.37 2.30 -12.60
C SER A 540 32.47 3.50 -12.27
N GLN A 541 32.12 4.33 -13.27
CA GLN A 541 31.21 5.45 -13.09
C GLN A 541 29.76 4.98 -12.92
N VAL A 542 29.36 3.97 -13.68
CA VAL A 542 28.04 3.34 -13.58
C VAL A 542 27.89 2.66 -12.21
N GLU A 543 28.92 1.96 -11.76
CA GLU A 543 28.97 1.35 -10.44
C GLU A 543 28.87 2.40 -9.33
N ALA A 544 29.60 3.52 -9.43
CA ALA A 544 29.52 4.60 -8.45
C ALA A 544 28.11 5.18 -8.33
N ILE A 545 27.42 5.39 -9.46
CA ILE A 545 26.02 5.82 -9.49
C ILE A 545 25.13 4.76 -8.84
N ALA A 546 25.27 3.50 -9.23
CA ALA A 546 24.44 2.42 -8.69
C ALA A 546 24.62 2.27 -7.18
N ARG A 547 25.85 2.33 -6.65
CA ARG A 547 26.13 2.30 -5.20
C ARG A 547 25.52 3.50 -4.48
N TRP A 548 25.59 4.69 -5.06
CA TRP A 548 24.95 5.87 -4.48
C TRP A 548 23.41 5.73 -4.44
N ILE A 549 22.80 5.24 -5.52
CA ILE A 549 21.36 4.94 -5.55
C ILE A 549 21.02 3.87 -4.51
N THR A 550 21.82 2.80 -4.38
CA THR A 550 21.67 1.75 -3.36
C THR A 550 21.68 2.34 -1.95
N LYS A 551 22.61 3.24 -1.66
CA LYS A 551 22.65 3.95 -0.37
C LYS A 551 21.37 4.74 -0.12
N MET A 552 20.90 5.51 -1.11
CA MET A 552 19.69 6.32 -0.97
C MET A 552 18.43 5.48 -0.76
N VAL A 553 18.24 4.40 -1.54
CA VAL A 553 17.08 3.51 -1.36
C VAL A 553 17.15 2.75 -0.04
N GLY A 554 18.35 2.43 0.45
CA GLY A 554 18.59 1.87 1.79
C GLY A 554 18.20 2.84 2.90
N ILE A 555 18.62 4.11 2.81
CA ILE A 555 18.23 5.18 3.76
C ILE A 555 16.71 5.37 3.75
N PHE A 556 16.06 5.35 2.59
CA PHE A 556 14.60 5.44 2.52
C PHE A 556 13.89 4.16 3.00
N GLY A 557 14.61 3.09 3.30
CA GLY A 557 14.06 1.81 3.80
C GLY A 557 13.30 1.03 2.73
N LEU A 558 13.63 1.20 1.45
CA LEU A 558 13.02 0.47 0.33
C LEU A 558 13.54 -0.96 0.23
N ASP A 559 14.64 -1.29 0.89
CA ASP A 559 15.15 -2.65 0.98
C ASP A 559 15.16 -3.10 2.45
N ALA A 560 14.35 -4.12 2.77
CA ALA A 560 14.24 -4.67 4.12
C ALA A 560 15.48 -5.49 4.53
N ASN A 561 16.25 -5.96 3.53
CA ASN A 561 17.45 -6.76 3.77
C ASN A 561 18.73 -5.90 3.81
N ALA A 562 18.65 -4.64 3.40
CA ALA A 562 19.79 -3.73 3.41
C ALA A 562 20.04 -3.14 4.80
N GLN A 563 21.31 -3.01 5.18
CA GLN A 563 21.75 -2.48 6.47
C GLN A 563 22.71 -1.30 6.28
N PRO A 564 22.68 -0.27 7.16
CA PRO A 564 23.70 0.78 7.18
C PRO A 564 25.11 0.19 7.30
N PRO A 565 26.14 0.75 6.64
CA PRO A 565 26.14 2.00 5.87
C PRO A 565 25.58 1.92 4.43
N TYR A 566 24.99 0.78 4.04
CA TYR A 566 24.40 0.53 2.72
C TYR A 566 25.42 0.46 1.56
N ASP A 567 26.60 -0.12 1.82
CA ASP A 567 27.71 -0.22 0.85
C ASP A 567 27.52 -1.29 -0.26
N GLY A 568 26.36 -1.94 -0.30
CA GLY A 568 26.02 -2.95 -1.30
C GLY A 568 25.86 -2.39 -2.72
N LEU A 569 25.38 -3.26 -3.62
CA LEU A 569 25.02 -2.87 -4.98
C LEU A 569 23.65 -3.46 -5.31
N GLY A 570 22.71 -2.59 -5.62
CA GLY A 570 21.32 -2.92 -5.90
C GLY A 570 20.55 -3.48 -4.71
N TRP A 571 19.43 -4.14 -5.00
CA TRP A 571 18.64 -4.86 -4.00
C TRP A 571 19.44 -6.04 -3.43
N VAL A 572 19.42 -6.20 -2.11
CA VAL A 572 20.12 -7.26 -1.39
C VAL A 572 19.39 -8.59 -1.57
N SER A 573 20.09 -9.54 -2.16
CA SER A 573 19.64 -10.92 -2.34
C SER A 573 20.33 -11.80 -1.31
N SER A 574 19.79 -11.84 -0.08
CA SER A 574 20.38 -12.58 1.03
C SER A 574 19.69 -13.91 1.28
N LEU A 575 20.47 -14.94 1.61
CA LEU A 575 19.94 -16.19 2.14
C LEU A 575 19.18 -15.96 3.46
N ALA A 576 18.12 -16.72 3.66
CA ALA A 576 17.50 -16.85 4.97
C ALA A 576 18.56 -17.31 6.00
N ALA A 577 18.41 -16.88 7.25
CA ALA A 577 19.44 -17.09 8.27
C ALA A 577 19.76 -18.59 8.50
N ASP A 578 18.75 -19.45 8.33
CA ASP A 578 18.75 -20.90 8.52
C ASP A 578 19.18 -21.71 7.29
N VAL A 579 19.38 -21.07 6.14
CA VAL A 579 19.79 -21.74 4.90
C VAL A 579 21.30 -21.61 4.70
N ASP A 580 22.00 -22.74 4.60
CA ASP A 580 23.43 -22.79 4.27
C ASP A 580 23.68 -22.61 2.75
N ALA A 581 24.90 -22.23 2.40
CA ALA A 581 25.28 -21.92 1.03
C ALA A 581 25.15 -23.13 0.09
N GLU A 582 25.45 -24.35 0.54
CA GLU A 582 25.39 -25.56 -0.28
C GLU A 582 23.93 -25.92 -0.60
N THR A 583 23.05 -25.84 0.40
CA THR A 583 21.60 -26.01 0.20
C THR A 583 21.05 -24.95 -0.75
N ALA A 584 21.51 -23.70 -0.64
CA ALA A 584 21.02 -22.60 -1.46
C ALA A 584 21.37 -22.71 -2.94
N VAL A 585 22.57 -23.21 -3.29
CA VAL A 585 22.99 -23.36 -4.70
C VAL A 585 22.47 -24.63 -5.36
N ARG A 586 21.92 -25.57 -4.58
CA ARG A 586 21.41 -26.87 -5.06
C ARG A 586 20.44 -26.78 -6.24
N PRO A 587 19.48 -25.82 -6.30
CA PRO A 587 18.60 -25.68 -7.45
C PRO A 587 19.36 -25.35 -8.75
N TYR A 588 20.40 -24.52 -8.67
CA TYR A 588 21.24 -24.13 -9.81
C TYR A 588 22.14 -25.30 -10.26
N ALA A 589 22.70 -26.04 -9.30
CA ALA A 589 23.44 -27.27 -9.57
C ALA A 589 22.56 -28.33 -10.28
N ALA A 590 21.32 -28.51 -9.83
CA ALA A 590 20.37 -29.42 -10.45
C ALA A 590 20.03 -29.03 -11.91
N VAL A 591 19.92 -27.73 -12.20
CA VAL A 591 19.75 -27.25 -13.59
C VAL A 591 20.98 -27.57 -14.43
N LEU A 592 22.20 -27.36 -13.92
CA LEU A 592 23.42 -27.71 -14.63
C LEU A 592 23.48 -29.22 -14.94
N ASP A 593 23.19 -30.07 -13.96
CA ASP A 593 23.19 -31.53 -14.14
C ASP A 593 22.14 -31.98 -15.17
N ARG A 594 20.96 -31.35 -15.13
CA ARG A 594 19.92 -31.58 -16.14
C ARG A 594 20.40 -31.20 -17.54
N VAL A 595 21.00 -30.02 -17.69
CA VAL A 595 21.54 -29.54 -18.97
C VAL A 595 22.64 -30.47 -19.49
N ARG A 596 23.55 -30.92 -18.63
CA ARG A 596 24.59 -31.90 -18.99
C ARG A 596 24.00 -33.20 -19.52
N ALA A 597 22.99 -33.73 -18.83
CA ALA A 597 22.30 -34.94 -19.27
C ALA A 597 21.59 -34.75 -20.63
N ASP A 598 20.86 -33.65 -20.81
CA ASP A 598 20.16 -33.34 -22.06
C ASP A 598 21.17 -33.16 -23.22
N VAL A 599 22.29 -32.46 -23.00
CA VAL A 599 23.36 -32.28 -23.99
C VAL A 599 24.00 -33.62 -24.38
N THR A 600 24.27 -34.47 -23.40
CA THR A 600 24.88 -35.80 -23.63
C THR A 600 23.95 -36.66 -24.48
N SER A 601 22.63 -36.58 -24.27
CA SER A 601 21.62 -37.31 -25.04
C SER A 601 21.59 -36.93 -26.54
N LEU A 602 21.98 -35.70 -26.88
CA LEU A 602 22.03 -35.23 -28.26
C LEU A 602 23.18 -35.84 -29.07
N SER A 603 24.17 -36.47 -28.41
CA SER A 603 25.30 -37.15 -29.06
C SER A 603 26.05 -36.29 -30.08
N LEU A 604 26.21 -34.99 -29.79
CA LEU A 604 26.90 -34.03 -30.66
C LEU A 604 28.42 -34.21 -30.54
N SER A 605 29.12 -34.39 -31.66
CA SER A 605 30.60 -34.40 -31.68
C SER A 605 31.12 -32.97 -31.77
N ASN A 606 31.41 -32.35 -30.61
CA ASN A 606 32.06 -31.03 -30.49
C ASN A 606 32.99 -31.01 -29.26
N ASP A 607 34.29 -30.78 -29.48
CA ASP A 607 35.32 -30.78 -28.43
C ASP A 607 35.14 -29.63 -27.41
N GLY A 608 34.67 -28.47 -27.87
CA GLY A 608 34.34 -27.33 -27.01
C GLY A 608 33.17 -27.64 -26.08
N LEU A 609 32.13 -28.31 -26.60
CA LEU A 609 30.98 -28.74 -25.81
C LEU A 609 31.36 -29.78 -24.76
N SER A 610 32.19 -30.77 -25.13
CA SER A 610 32.71 -31.79 -24.20
C SER A 610 33.52 -31.17 -23.06
N THR A 611 34.33 -30.15 -23.37
CA THR A 611 35.13 -29.42 -22.37
C THR A 611 34.22 -28.66 -21.39
N LEU A 612 33.24 -27.93 -21.90
CA LEU A 612 32.31 -27.13 -21.08
C LEU A 612 31.44 -28.00 -20.17
N VAL A 613 31.00 -29.17 -20.64
CA VAL A 613 30.21 -30.13 -19.84
C VAL A 613 31.00 -30.66 -18.65
N ALA A 614 32.33 -30.79 -18.76
CA ALA A 614 33.21 -31.32 -17.73
C ALA A 614 33.63 -30.31 -16.64
N VAL A 615 33.39 -29.01 -16.84
CA VAL A 615 33.76 -27.95 -15.87
C VAL A 615 32.98 -28.13 -14.56
N ASP A 616 33.67 -28.21 -13.41
CA ASP A 616 33.04 -28.23 -12.08
C ASP A 616 33.02 -26.83 -11.44
N PRO A 617 31.85 -26.14 -11.40
CA PRO A 617 31.73 -24.83 -10.79
C PRO A 617 31.61 -24.85 -9.26
N SER A 618 31.53 -26.03 -8.61
CA SER A 618 31.29 -26.14 -7.17
C SER A 618 32.45 -25.62 -6.31
N ALA A 619 33.67 -25.62 -6.84
CA ALA A 619 34.84 -25.14 -6.12
C ALA A 619 34.80 -23.62 -5.90
N GLU A 620 34.43 -22.85 -6.92
CA GLU A 620 34.32 -21.39 -6.86
C GLU A 620 33.21 -20.96 -5.88
N SER A 621 32.05 -21.61 -5.96
CA SER A 621 30.93 -21.34 -5.04
C SER A 621 31.27 -21.67 -3.58
N ARG A 622 31.97 -22.78 -3.33
CA ARG A 622 32.41 -23.17 -1.98
C ARG A 622 33.45 -22.20 -1.42
N ALA A 623 34.43 -21.79 -2.22
CA ALA A 623 35.42 -20.80 -1.81
C ALA A 623 34.75 -19.47 -1.40
N ALA A 624 33.79 -18.98 -2.20
CA ALA A 624 33.04 -17.76 -1.86
C ALA A 624 32.24 -17.90 -0.55
N ALA A 625 31.66 -19.07 -0.29
CA ALA A 625 30.94 -19.35 0.95
C ALA A 625 31.88 -19.41 2.17
N GLU A 626 33.06 -20.01 2.03
CA GLU A 626 34.11 -20.06 3.06
C GLU A 626 34.65 -18.66 3.40
N GLU A 627 34.66 -17.74 2.44
CA GLU A 627 34.97 -16.31 2.64
C GLU A 627 33.82 -15.52 3.30
N GLY A 628 32.70 -16.17 3.63
CA GLY A 628 31.56 -15.57 4.34
C GLY A 628 30.51 -14.93 3.42
N THR A 629 30.54 -15.17 2.10
CA THR A 629 29.52 -14.66 1.18
C THR A 629 28.16 -15.29 1.47
N ARG A 630 27.14 -14.46 1.74
CA ARG A 630 25.73 -14.88 1.89
C ARG A 630 24.81 -14.39 0.76
N ASP A 631 25.39 -13.77 -0.26
CA ASP A 631 24.67 -13.31 -1.45
C ASP A 631 24.43 -14.49 -2.39
N ILE A 632 23.17 -14.86 -2.61
CA ILE A 632 22.82 -16.02 -3.44
C ILE A 632 23.13 -15.77 -4.91
N GLU A 633 23.09 -14.53 -5.39
CA GLU A 633 23.43 -14.21 -6.78
C GLU A 633 24.91 -14.55 -7.04
N LYS A 634 25.79 -14.19 -6.10
CA LYS A 634 27.23 -14.50 -6.17
C LYS A 634 27.52 -15.99 -6.06
N LEU A 635 26.86 -16.68 -5.13
CA LEU A 635 27.04 -18.13 -4.93
C LEU A 635 26.53 -18.94 -6.13
N ALA A 636 25.44 -18.52 -6.77
CA ALA A 636 24.86 -19.20 -7.92
C ALA A 636 25.59 -18.92 -9.25
N LEU A 637 26.29 -17.79 -9.35
CA LEU A 637 26.90 -17.32 -10.60
C LEU A 637 27.84 -18.34 -11.29
N PRO A 638 28.70 -19.10 -10.58
CA PRO A 638 29.56 -20.11 -11.22
C PRO A 638 28.76 -21.18 -11.97
N TYR A 639 27.65 -21.66 -11.38
CA TYR A 639 26.76 -22.64 -12.01
C TYR A 639 26.07 -22.04 -13.24
N LEU A 640 25.61 -20.79 -13.14
CA LEU A 640 24.92 -20.10 -14.22
C LEU A 640 25.83 -19.78 -15.41
N ARG A 641 27.09 -19.40 -15.16
CA ARG A 641 28.11 -19.24 -16.20
C ARG A 641 28.33 -20.55 -16.97
N ALA A 642 28.47 -21.67 -16.26
CA ALA A 642 28.60 -22.99 -16.89
C ALA A 642 27.40 -23.33 -17.78
N VAL A 643 26.16 -23.13 -17.29
CA VAL A 643 24.93 -23.36 -18.08
C VAL A 643 24.86 -22.43 -19.30
N SER A 644 25.17 -21.15 -19.13
CA SER A 644 25.14 -20.16 -20.21
C SER A 644 26.16 -20.50 -21.31
N HIS A 645 27.39 -20.87 -20.95
CA HIS A 645 28.42 -21.25 -21.91
C HIS A 645 28.03 -22.50 -22.71
N ILE A 646 27.46 -23.52 -22.05
CA ILE A 646 26.95 -24.72 -22.74
C ILE A 646 25.85 -24.34 -23.73
N ARG A 647 24.88 -23.50 -23.33
CA ARG A 647 23.80 -23.03 -24.21
C ARG A 647 24.33 -22.26 -25.42
N ASP A 648 25.27 -21.33 -25.20
CA ASP A 648 25.81 -20.51 -26.28
C ASP A 648 26.61 -21.36 -27.27
N GLU A 649 27.38 -22.34 -26.77
CA GLU A 649 28.09 -23.29 -27.63
C GLU A 649 27.13 -24.20 -28.40
N LEU A 650 26.04 -24.70 -27.78
CA LEU A 650 24.97 -25.42 -28.49
C LEU A 650 24.43 -24.60 -29.66
N ARG A 651 24.16 -23.30 -29.46
CA ARG A 651 23.67 -22.42 -30.52
C ARG A 651 24.68 -22.22 -31.65
N ARG A 652 25.98 -22.17 -31.35
CA ARG A 652 27.03 -22.09 -32.38
C ARG A 652 27.07 -23.32 -33.27
N THR A 653 26.76 -24.51 -32.72
CA THR A 653 26.71 -25.73 -33.52
C THR A 653 25.53 -25.77 -34.50
N LEU A 654 24.51 -24.90 -34.36
CA LEU A 654 23.29 -24.98 -35.17
C LEU A 654 23.54 -24.98 -36.67
N SER A 655 24.51 -24.21 -37.17
CA SER A 655 24.78 -24.12 -38.62
C SER A 655 25.24 -25.46 -39.22
N THR A 656 25.89 -26.32 -38.44
CA THR A 656 26.50 -27.57 -38.88
C THR A 656 25.63 -28.82 -38.68
N GLN A 657 24.43 -28.69 -38.06
CA GLN A 657 23.58 -29.83 -37.72
C GLN A 657 22.46 -30.12 -38.74
N PRO A 658 21.98 -31.37 -38.85
CA PRO A 658 20.82 -31.73 -39.68
C PRO A 658 19.50 -31.15 -39.12
N PRO A 659 18.43 -31.03 -39.94
CA PRO A 659 17.18 -30.35 -39.55
C PRO A 659 16.50 -30.87 -38.28
N THR A 660 16.54 -32.19 -38.06
CA THR A 660 15.98 -32.84 -36.87
C THR A 660 16.74 -32.45 -35.61
N THR A 661 18.07 -32.54 -35.64
CA THR A 661 18.96 -32.14 -34.55
C THR A 661 18.89 -30.63 -34.30
N LYS A 662 18.80 -29.80 -35.35
CA LYS A 662 18.56 -28.35 -35.22
C LYS A 662 17.32 -28.05 -34.39
N LYS A 663 16.21 -28.73 -34.66
CA LYS A 663 14.95 -28.55 -33.91
C LYS A 663 15.11 -28.96 -32.44
N GLN A 664 15.82 -30.06 -32.17
CA GLN A 664 16.09 -30.52 -30.80
C GLN A 664 16.99 -29.56 -30.04
N VAL A 665 18.07 -29.07 -30.66
CA VAL A 665 18.98 -28.07 -30.08
C VAL A 665 18.24 -26.78 -29.78
N LEU A 666 17.44 -26.26 -30.73
CA LEU A 666 16.63 -25.05 -30.49
C LEU A 666 15.67 -25.24 -29.32
N SER A 667 14.94 -26.35 -29.30
CA SER A 667 14.02 -26.69 -28.20
C SER A 667 14.72 -26.76 -26.84
N LEU A 668 15.93 -27.32 -26.78
CA LEU A 668 16.72 -27.37 -25.54
C LEU A 668 17.21 -25.97 -25.13
N THR A 669 17.71 -25.17 -26.07
CA THR A 669 18.19 -23.82 -25.77
C THR A 669 17.07 -22.89 -25.32
N ASP A 670 15.85 -23.09 -25.83
CA ASP A 670 14.64 -22.39 -25.39
C ASP A 670 14.19 -22.92 -24.01
N ALA A 671 14.21 -24.23 -23.76
CA ALA A 671 13.89 -24.80 -22.44
C ALA A 671 14.84 -24.29 -21.35
N ILE A 672 16.14 -24.18 -21.64
CA ILE A 672 17.13 -23.62 -20.71
C ILE A 672 16.78 -22.17 -20.35
N ARG A 673 16.52 -21.32 -21.36
CA ARG A 673 16.24 -19.88 -21.16
C ARG A 673 14.88 -19.64 -20.52
N ASP A 674 13.83 -20.25 -21.08
CA ASP A 674 12.44 -19.87 -20.83
C ASP A 674 11.78 -20.70 -19.73
N ASP A 675 12.37 -21.83 -19.31
CA ASP A 675 11.82 -22.71 -18.28
C ASP A 675 12.80 -23.04 -17.14
N HIS A 676 13.99 -23.58 -17.44
CA HIS A 676 14.90 -24.04 -16.38
C HIS A 676 15.44 -22.87 -15.54
N LEU A 677 15.97 -21.83 -16.20
CA LEU A 677 16.56 -20.68 -15.53
C LEU A 677 15.50 -19.68 -15.03
N SER A 678 14.41 -19.50 -15.77
CA SER A 678 13.35 -18.55 -15.40
C SER A 678 12.67 -18.89 -14.08
N ARG A 679 12.47 -20.19 -13.80
CA ARG A 679 11.93 -20.67 -12.50
C ARG A 679 12.85 -20.39 -11.31
N LEU A 680 14.15 -20.21 -11.57
CA LEU A 680 15.14 -19.84 -10.56
C LEU A 680 15.37 -18.33 -10.48
N GLY A 681 14.61 -17.52 -11.21
CA GLY A 681 14.80 -16.08 -11.22
C GLY A 681 16.02 -15.63 -12.04
N VAL A 682 16.35 -16.38 -13.08
CA VAL A 682 17.48 -16.07 -13.96
C VAL A 682 17.01 -15.87 -15.39
N TYR A 683 17.36 -14.73 -15.97
CA TYR A 683 17.08 -14.37 -17.35
C TYR A 683 18.38 -14.27 -18.14
N LEU A 684 18.42 -14.88 -19.34
CA LEU A 684 19.53 -14.75 -20.27
C LEU A 684 19.17 -13.74 -21.37
N ASP A 685 19.89 -12.62 -21.40
CA ASP A 685 19.73 -11.59 -22.42
C ASP A 685 20.66 -11.88 -23.61
N ASP A 686 20.06 -12.28 -24.73
CA ASP A 686 20.77 -12.66 -25.94
C ASP A 686 21.33 -11.42 -26.66
N ARG A 687 22.64 -11.39 -26.90
CA ARG A 687 23.33 -10.25 -27.54
C ARG A 687 23.69 -10.51 -29.02
N PRO A 688 23.85 -9.45 -29.84
CA PRO A 688 24.32 -9.56 -31.22
C PRO A 688 25.76 -10.13 -31.33
N ASP A 689 26.17 -10.46 -32.56
CA ASP A 689 27.57 -10.77 -32.93
C ASP A 689 28.25 -11.92 -32.15
N SER A 690 27.48 -12.94 -31.79
CA SER A 690 27.98 -14.13 -31.08
C SER A 690 28.61 -13.83 -29.71
N GLN A 691 28.30 -12.66 -29.13
CA GLN A 691 28.65 -12.36 -27.74
C GLN A 691 27.92 -13.31 -26.79
N PRO A 692 28.55 -13.69 -25.66
CA PRO A 692 27.89 -14.52 -24.64
C PRO A 692 26.59 -13.89 -24.17
N ALA A 693 25.60 -14.70 -23.80
CA ALA A 693 24.38 -14.16 -23.20
C ALA A 693 24.70 -13.48 -21.85
N LEU A 694 24.02 -12.37 -21.56
CA LEU A 694 24.19 -11.65 -20.30
C LEU A 694 23.27 -12.25 -19.23
N ILE A 695 23.84 -12.72 -18.13
CA ILE A 695 23.11 -13.34 -17.01
C ILE A 695 22.50 -12.25 -16.13
N LYS A 696 21.18 -12.26 -15.97
CA LYS A 696 20.44 -11.29 -15.15
C LYS A 696 19.64 -12.02 -14.08
N PHE A 697 19.78 -11.56 -12.83
CA PHE A 697 18.91 -11.98 -11.75
C PHE A 697 17.67 -11.08 -11.72
N VAL A 698 16.50 -11.72 -11.82
CA VAL A 698 15.18 -11.09 -11.82
C VAL A 698 14.27 -11.98 -10.98
N PRO A 699 13.43 -11.44 -10.07
CA PRO A 699 12.53 -12.28 -9.29
C PRO A 699 11.75 -13.28 -10.15
N ALA A 700 11.72 -14.55 -9.74
CA ALA A 700 11.06 -15.61 -10.52
C ALA A 700 9.57 -15.30 -10.77
N ALA A 701 8.89 -14.67 -9.80
CA ALA A 701 7.52 -14.22 -9.93
C ALA A 701 7.33 -13.24 -11.11
N ASP A 702 8.27 -12.31 -11.31
CA ASP A 702 8.21 -11.32 -12.39
C ASP A 702 8.41 -12.00 -13.76
N LEU A 703 9.35 -12.96 -13.84
CA LEU A 703 9.58 -13.73 -15.06
C LEU A 703 8.37 -14.60 -15.43
N LEU A 704 7.72 -15.21 -14.42
CA LEU A 704 6.49 -15.98 -14.60
C LEU A 704 5.33 -15.09 -15.05
N ALA A 705 5.13 -13.94 -14.40
CA ALA A 705 4.09 -12.98 -14.76
C ALA A 705 4.29 -12.46 -16.19
N ALA A 706 5.52 -12.11 -16.59
CA ALA A 706 5.83 -11.67 -17.94
C ALA A 706 5.55 -12.76 -18.99
N ARG A 707 5.81 -14.04 -18.65
CA ARG A 707 5.49 -15.19 -19.51
C ARG A 707 3.99 -15.38 -19.66
N GLU A 708 3.23 -15.31 -18.55
CA GLU A 708 1.77 -15.40 -18.57
C GLU A 708 1.14 -14.25 -19.38
N GLU A 709 1.64 -13.03 -19.22
CA GLU A 709 1.19 -11.86 -19.98
C GLU A 709 1.50 -12.00 -21.48
N LYS A 710 2.68 -12.53 -21.83
CA LYS A 710 3.03 -12.83 -23.22
C LYS A 710 2.10 -13.90 -23.80
N ALA A 711 1.85 -14.99 -23.07
CA ALA A 711 0.93 -16.03 -23.48
C ALA A 711 -0.51 -15.51 -23.63
N ALA A 712 -0.98 -14.64 -22.73
CA ALA A 712 -2.27 -13.98 -22.82
C ALA A 712 -2.36 -13.08 -24.05
N ARG A 713 -1.34 -12.26 -24.33
CA ARG A 713 -1.26 -11.43 -25.54
C ARG A 713 -1.25 -12.25 -26.83
N GLU A 714 -0.55 -13.37 -26.84
CA GLU A 714 -0.53 -14.29 -27.98
C GLU A 714 -1.88 -14.98 -28.17
N ALA A 715 -2.53 -15.41 -27.09
CA ALA A 715 -3.88 -15.96 -27.12
C ALA A 715 -4.92 -14.93 -27.59
N ASP A 716 -4.81 -13.68 -27.15
CA ASP A 716 -5.66 -12.57 -27.60
C ASP A 716 -5.45 -12.26 -29.07
N LYS A 717 -4.20 -12.19 -29.55
CA LYS A 717 -3.89 -12.04 -30.98
C LYS A 717 -4.44 -13.20 -31.80
N ALA A 718 -4.34 -14.44 -31.30
CA ALA A 718 -4.90 -15.61 -31.96
C ALA A 718 -6.43 -15.54 -32.03
N ARG A 719 -7.09 -15.14 -30.92
CA ARG A 719 -8.55 -14.94 -30.86
C ARG A 719 -8.99 -13.86 -31.84
N GLN A 720 -8.33 -12.69 -31.84
CA GLN A 720 -8.63 -11.60 -32.79
C GLN A 720 -8.44 -12.03 -34.25
N LYS A 721 -7.39 -12.80 -34.55
CA LYS A 721 -7.15 -13.33 -35.89
C LYS A 721 -8.24 -14.29 -36.33
N GLU A 722 -8.71 -15.17 -35.44
CA GLU A 722 -9.79 -16.12 -35.71
C GLU A 722 -11.15 -15.43 -35.85
N GLU A 723 -11.48 -14.48 -34.96
CA GLU A 723 -12.67 -13.65 -35.07
C GLU A 723 -12.70 -12.87 -36.39
N ALA A 724 -11.57 -12.29 -36.80
CA ALA A 724 -11.43 -11.60 -38.09
C ALA A 724 -11.63 -12.55 -39.29
N ARG A 725 -11.14 -13.80 -39.20
CA ARG A 725 -11.35 -14.83 -40.24
C ARG A 725 -12.84 -15.17 -40.37
N LEU A 726 -13.51 -15.45 -39.25
CA LEU A 726 -14.94 -15.78 -39.23
C LEU A 726 -15.81 -14.62 -39.72
N ALA A 727 -15.48 -13.37 -39.34
CA ALA A 727 -16.17 -12.18 -39.81
C ALA A 727 -16.03 -11.99 -41.32
N ARG A 728 -14.84 -12.24 -41.88
CA ARG A 728 -14.60 -12.18 -43.33
C ARG A 728 -15.37 -13.27 -44.07
N GLU A 729 -15.38 -14.51 -43.58
CA GLU A 729 -16.15 -15.60 -44.19
C GLU A 729 -17.66 -15.31 -44.21
N LYS A 730 -18.19 -14.76 -43.11
CA LYS A 730 -19.59 -14.32 -43.03
C LYS A 730 -19.88 -13.20 -44.03
N ALA A 731 -19.03 -12.18 -44.11
CA ALA A 731 -19.19 -11.07 -45.05
C ALA A 731 -19.14 -11.53 -46.52
N ASP A 732 -18.20 -12.43 -46.86
CA ASP A 732 -18.09 -13.01 -48.20
C ASP A 732 -19.34 -13.85 -48.56
N LYS A 733 -19.89 -14.59 -47.60
CA LYS A 733 -21.14 -15.34 -47.77
C LYS A 733 -22.33 -14.42 -48.01
N GLU A 734 -22.53 -13.39 -47.16
CA GLU A 734 -23.61 -12.42 -47.33
C GLU A 734 -23.50 -11.63 -48.64
N ALA A 735 -22.27 -11.29 -49.07
CA ALA A 735 -22.02 -10.64 -50.35
C ALA A 735 -22.37 -11.55 -51.54
N ARG A 736 -22.03 -12.84 -51.47
CA ARG A 736 -22.43 -13.84 -52.48
C ARG A 736 -23.94 -14.03 -52.52
N ASP A 737 -24.60 -14.15 -51.37
CA ASP A 737 -26.06 -14.33 -51.30
C ASP A 737 -26.79 -13.11 -51.86
N LYS A 738 -26.34 -11.89 -51.53
CA LYS A 738 -26.88 -10.66 -52.15
C LYS A 738 -26.64 -10.62 -53.66
N ALA A 739 -25.46 -11.04 -54.12
CA ALA A 739 -25.14 -11.10 -55.54
C ALA A 739 -25.91 -12.19 -56.30
N ARG A 740 -26.51 -13.20 -55.64
CA ARG A 740 -27.35 -14.22 -56.29
C ARG A 740 -28.69 -13.68 -56.78
N VAL A 741 -29.19 -12.59 -56.21
CA VAL A 741 -30.47 -12.00 -56.63
C VAL A 741 -30.33 -11.40 -58.03
N PRO A 742 -31.10 -11.86 -59.03
CA PRO A 742 -31.10 -11.25 -60.35
C PRO A 742 -31.46 -9.76 -60.27
N PRO A 743 -30.82 -8.87 -61.04
CA PRO A 743 -31.13 -7.44 -61.01
C PRO A 743 -32.60 -7.15 -61.35
N GLU A 744 -33.25 -8.00 -62.14
CA GLU A 744 -34.67 -7.91 -62.51
C GLU A 744 -35.65 -8.16 -61.35
N ASP A 745 -35.19 -8.86 -60.30
CA ASP A 745 -36.00 -9.26 -59.14
C ASP A 745 -35.70 -8.42 -57.89
N MET A 746 -34.63 -7.61 -57.93
CA MET A 746 -34.12 -6.82 -56.80
C MET A 746 -35.19 -5.95 -56.11
N PHE A 747 -36.12 -5.38 -56.87
CA PHE A 747 -37.14 -4.46 -56.34
C PHE A 747 -38.55 -5.04 -56.29
N ARG A 748 -38.77 -6.29 -56.72
CA ARG A 748 -40.11 -6.88 -56.81
C ARG A 748 -40.73 -7.22 -55.46
N GLY A 749 -39.90 -7.41 -54.43
CA GLY A 749 -40.35 -7.66 -53.05
C GLY A 749 -40.51 -6.41 -52.19
N ASP A 750 -40.30 -5.20 -52.74
CA ASP A 750 -40.38 -3.95 -51.98
C ASP A 750 -41.81 -3.38 -52.03
N GLU A 751 -42.46 -3.35 -50.87
CA GLU A 751 -43.87 -2.95 -50.71
C GLU A 751 -44.19 -1.51 -51.12
N ARG A 752 -43.18 -0.68 -51.40
CA ARG A 752 -43.37 0.72 -51.81
C ARG A 752 -43.75 0.86 -53.28
N TYR A 753 -43.52 -0.16 -54.10
CA TYR A 753 -43.68 -0.09 -55.55
C TYR A 753 -44.81 -0.99 -56.04
N GLY A 754 -45.53 -0.53 -57.06
CA GLY A 754 -46.69 -1.23 -57.64
C GLY A 754 -46.48 -1.72 -59.07
N GLU A 755 -45.59 -1.07 -59.84
CA GLU A 755 -45.29 -1.43 -61.23
C GLU A 755 -43.77 -1.32 -61.50
N TRP A 756 -43.27 -2.13 -62.44
CA TRP A 756 -41.87 -2.19 -62.84
C TRP A 756 -41.72 -2.27 -64.36
N ASP A 757 -40.61 -1.79 -64.90
CA ASP A 757 -40.28 -1.92 -66.32
C ASP A 757 -39.70 -3.30 -66.68
N GLY A 758 -39.38 -3.50 -67.96
CA GLY A 758 -38.80 -4.75 -68.48
C GLY A 758 -37.41 -5.10 -67.93
N GLN A 759 -36.75 -4.19 -67.22
CA GLN A 759 -35.47 -4.41 -66.54
C GLN A 759 -35.66 -4.63 -65.02
N GLY A 760 -36.90 -4.57 -64.52
CA GLY A 760 -37.22 -4.71 -63.09
C GLY A 760 -37.05 -3.44 -62.28
N LEU A 761 -36.91 -2.26 -62.92
CA LEU A 761 -36.87 -0.96 -62.22
C LEU A 761 -38.29 -0.49 -61.91
N PRO A 762 -38.58 -0.04 -60.66
CA PRO A 762 -39.89 0.48 -60.30
C PRO A 762 -40.29 1.70 -61.12
N THR A 763 -41.46 1.67 -61.75
CA THR A 763 -42.02 2.79 -62.52
C THR A 763 -43.09 3.55 -61.73
N ARG A 764 -43.87 2.84 -60.90
CA ARG A 764 -44.90 3.42 -60.04
C ARG A 764 -44.76 3.03 -58.57
N MET A 765 -45.14 3.97 -57.72
CA MET A 765 -45.38 3.76 -56.29
C MET A 765 -46.65 2.91 -56.09
N ARG A 766 -46.79 2.30 -54.91
CA ARG A 766 -47.96 1.47 -54.57
C ARG A 766 -49.29 2.23 -54.59
N ASP A 767 -49.28 3.54 -54.38
CA ASP A 767 -50.44 4.42 -54.47
C ASP A 767 -50.82 4.81 -55.93
N GLY A 768 -50.09 4.28 -56.92
CA GLY A 768 -50.31 4.52 -58.34
C GLY A 768 -49.63 5.78 -58.90
N SER A 769 -48.93 6.56 -58.07
CA SER A 769 -48.15 7.72 -58.51
C SER A 769 -46.81 7.32 -59.16
N ASP A 770 -46.28 8.18 -60.02
CA ASP A 770 -44.98 7.95 -60.67
C ASP A 770 -43.83 8.04 -59.65
N VAL A 771 -42.83 7.17 -59.77
CA VAL A 771 -41.63 7.25 -58.94
C VAL A 771 -40.87 8.56 -59.24
N PRO A 772 -40.58 9.40 -58.23
CA PRO A 772 -39.89 10.68 -58.43
C PRO A 772 -38.55 10.54 -59.16
N LYS A 773 -38.24 11.47 -60.08
CA LYS A 773 -37.00 11.42 -60.88
C LYS A 773 -35.71 11.34 -60.04
N SER A 774 -35.68 11.98 -58.87
CA SER A 774 -34.56 11.90 -57.92
C SER A 774 -34.39 10.50 -57.34
N GLN A 775 -35.49 9.83 -57.00
CA GLN A 775 -35.51 8.46 -56.50
C GLN A 775 -35.17 7.46 -57.60
N MET A 776 -35.66 7.67 -58.82
CA MET A 776 -35.35 6.84 -59.99
C MET A 776 -33.84 6.78 -60.27
N LYS A 777 -33.13 7.91 -60.14
CA LYS A 777 -31.66 7.96 -60.30
C LYS A 777 -30.94 7.11 -59.24
N ALA A 778 -31.45 7.10 -58.01
CA ALA A 778 -30.90 6.28 -56.93
C ALA A 778 -31.18 4.78 -57.16
N LEU A 779 -32.41 4.42 -57.54
CA LEU A 779 -32.81 3.05 -57.86
C LEU A 779 -32.00 2.50 -59.04
N LYS A 780 -31.81 3.29 -60.10
CA LYS A 780 -30.98 2.91 -61.25
C LYS A 780 -29.53 2.64 -60.85
N LYS A 781 -28.95 3.47 -59.98
CA LYS A 781 -27.59 3.26 -59.46
C LYS A 781 -27.49 1.97 -58.62
N MET A 782 -28.52 1.66 -57.83
CA MET A 782 -28.60 0.40 -57.06
C MET A 782 -28.71 -0.81 -58.00
N TRP A 783 -29.56 -0.71 -59.01
CA TRP A 783 -29.73 -1.73 -60.05
C TRP A 783 -28.45 -2.00 -60.83
N GLU A 784 -27.75 -0.95 -61.30
CA GLU A 784 -26.47 -1.08 -62.03
C GLU A 784 -25.40 -1.74 -61.16
N LYS A 785 -25.35 -1.39 -59.87
CA LYS A 785 -24.45 -2.03 -58.91
C LYS A 785 -24.78 -3.50 -58.75
N GLN A 786 -26.08 -3.85 -58.61
CA GLN A 786 -26.54 -5.23 -58.46
C GLN A 786 -26.24 -6.06 -59.71
N LYS A 787 -26.53 -5.51 -60.90
CA LYS A 787 -26.22 -6.13 -62.18
C LYS A 787 -24.73 -6.48 -62.28
N ARG A 788 -23.85 -5.53 -61.95
CA ARG A 788 -22.40 -5.75 -61.97
C ARG A 788 -21.98 -6.90 -61.03
N VAL A 789 -22.45 -6.91 -59.78
CA VAL A 789 -22.07 -7.97 -58.83
C VAL A 789 -22.67 -9.33 -59.17
N HIS A 790 -23.88 -9.38 -59.74
CA HIS A 790 -24.53 -10.60 -60.20
C HIS A 790 -23.83 -11.19 -61.44
N GLU A 791 -23.45 -10.34 -62.41
CA GLU A 791 -22.68 -10.74 -63.59
C GLU A 791 -21.26 -11.22 -63.23
N GLU A 792 -20.59 -10.54 -62.29
CA GLU A 792 -19.30 -10.99 -61.77
C GLU A 792 -19.39 -12.34 -61.05
N LEU A 793 -20.47 -12.61 -60.31
CA LEU A 793 -20.73 -13.90 -59.69
C LEU A 793 -20.96 -14.99 -60.75
N LYS A 794 -21.73 -14.66 -61.80
CA LYS A 794 -21.99 -15.54 -62.95
C LYS A 794 -20.70 -15.92 -63.68
N ALA A 795 -19.83 -14.95 -63.95
CA ALA A 795 -18.55 -15.15 -64.63
C ALA A 795 -17.58 -16.03 -63.83
N LYS A 796 -17.70 -16.04 -62.49
CA LYS A 796 -16.89 -16.85 -61.58
C LYS A 796 -17.50 -18.24 -61.28
N GLY A 797 -18.59 -18.61 -61.95
CA GLY A 797 -19.27 -19.91 -61.77
C GLY A 797 -20.02 -20.06 -60.44
N GLY A 798 -20.42 -18.96 -59.80
CA GLY A 798 -21.07 -18.94 -58.48
C GLY A 798 -22.61 -18.92 -58.49
N LEU A 799 -23.23 -19.08 -59.66
CA LEU A 799 -24.68 -19.13 -59.88
C LEU A 799 -25.12 -20.50 -60.37
#